data_AF-A0A820B288-F1
#
_entry.id   AF-A0A820B288-F1
#
_cell.length_a   1.000
_cell.length_b   1.000
_cell.length_c   1.000
_cell.angle_alpha   90.00
_cell.angle_beta   90.00
_cell.angle_gamma   90.00
#
_symmetry.space_group_name_H-M   'P 1'
#
loop_
_entity.id
_entity.type
_entity.pdbx_description
1 polymer ?
#
loop_
_entity_poly.entity_id
_entity_poly.type
_entity_poly.pdbx_seq_one_letter_code
_entity_poly.pdbx_strand_id
1 'polypeptide(L)'
;IILTIYARYKDKKDLEKLGVTPLPDNHQSDEYVYEIIVFTGLRKDAGTNSNVHFVIYGEENETHVRTLADPHRKILQRGGVDAFVMSVPKTLGLLNCIRIWHDNTGEGSSSSWFLKYIIIRDLQTMEKFHFISQRWFAVEKDDGKIERILPAASEIEKHEFSYLLAKRTYHSISDSHLWFSIFSRPPSNKFTRVQRCTCCFVLFFVSMFLNIMYYDLSNQAKSNNSTNSASLSAGSLQINSQQIIIGIIVEFFAFIPSLLIVQLFRRLRSRQKQLSPLHQALYKIKPHLQSQIDVDQKKNNRKSSLTFPWWCIFIAYGLCIIFVGLSILFIIARGIEFGDEKTQQWLISILSGFFSSIFFSQPIKILSLAIIFACFCRRSNDDYEANEFLDNNQVDLNNDEEYVHSNKKRSLFTYRPPVRANRLNESEVIYARDRRLQEIYMWSIIREIVRYLWFFSLLSILTYTHRDLNSFNQVDHLQKYFLNSRQINSDYTTVSTIDDYWNWLENSFVENIRAQQWYNGEAPRNLSGYINDKTNRFIGWATMRQLRIKSQLCLANNEIILTCQYEYSLSNEDKHSYQPGWLNETKETYSSSVSQSFQYKSSKDLDTYTYVGDYGVYEGGGYVYEFRGRLVDLQSNLSTLHQLGWIDDKTRAVIIQLTLYNPNVQ
;
A
#
# COMPACT_ATOMS: atom_id res chain seq x y z
N ILE A 1 5.89 -17.45 -9.42
CA ILE A 1 5.76 -17.87 -10.84
C ILE A 1 5.48 -16.66 -11.76
N ILE A 2 4.35 -15.96 -11.63
CA ILE A 2 4.01 -14.81 -12.49
C ILE A 2 5.12 -13.74 -12.51
N LEU A 3 5.60 -13.33 -11.33
CA LEU A 3 6.68 -12.35 -11.20
C LEU A 3 7.99 -12.82 -11.87
N THR A 4 8.28 -14.12 -11.83
CA THR A 4 9.47 -14.71 -12.45
C THR A 4 9.37 -14.74 -13.98
N ILE A 5 8.18 -15.03 -14.52
CA ILE A 5 7.90 -14.95 -15.96
C ILE A 5 8.07 -13.51 -16.46
N TYR A 6 7.47 -12.56 -15.74
CA TYR A 6 7.64 -11.12 -16.00
C TYR A 6 9.13 -10.71 -15.96
N ALA A 7 9.85 -11.11 -14.91
CA ALA A 7 11.26 -10.80 -14.73
C ALA A 7 12.11 -11.33 -15.88
N ARG A 8 11.91 -12.59 -16.30
CA ARG A 8 12.65 -13.21 -17.41
C ARG A 8 12.35 -12.53 -18.75
N TYR A 9 11.08 -12.20 -19.00
CA TYR A 9 10.69 -11.44 -20.19
C TYR A 9 11.36 -10.06 -20.23
N LYS A 10 11.39 -9.34 -19.10
CA LYS A 10 12.03 -8.02 -19.00
C LYS A 10 13.55 -8.09 -19.09
N ASP A 11 14.19 -9.11 -18.50
CA ASP A 11 15.63 -9.32 -18.64
C ASP A 11 16.01 -9.53 -20.11
N LYS A 12 15.21 -10.29 -20.88
CA LYS A 12 15.42 -10.46 -22.33
C LYS A 12 15.26 -9.14 -23.09
N LYS A 13 14.23 -8.36 -22.78
CA LYS A 13 14.03 -7.02 -23.37
C LYS A 13 15.12 -6.02 -23.00
N ASP A 14 15.73 -6.14 -21.83
CA ASP A 14 16.83 -5.26 -21.43
C ASP A 14 18.09 -5.54 -22.27
N LEU A 15 18.31 -6.79 -22.72
CA LEU A 15 19.38 -7.11 -23.66
C LEU A 15 19.18 -6.44 -25.03
N GLU A 16 17.94 -6.29 -25.49
CA GLU A 16 17.63 -5.60 -26.76
C GLU A 16 17.92 -4.09 -26.71
N LYS A 17 17.98 -3.50 -25.50
CA LYS A 17 18.31 -2.08 -25.31
C LYS A 17 19.82 -1.85 -25.31
N LEU A 18 20.60 -2.85 -24.90
CA LEU A 18 22.04 -2.76 -24.85
C LEU A 18 22.61 -2.94 -26.26
N GLY A 19 23.32 -1.92 -26.72
CA GLY A 19 23.95 -1.94 -28.03
C GLY A 19 24.70 -0.66 -28.27
N VAL A 20 25.66 -0.73 -29.17
CA VAL A 20 26.33 0.45 -29.71
C VAL A 20 26.07 0.45 -31.21
N THR A 21 25.62 1.58 -31.74
CA THR A 21 25.17 1.69 -33.13
C THR A 21 26.08 2.64 -33.90
N PRO A 22 26.68 2.22 -35.02
CA PRO A 22 27.32 3.18 -35.92
C PRO A 22 26.24 4.10 -36.51
N LEU A 23 26.46 5.41 -36.51
CA LEU A 23 25.55 6.34 -37.15
C LEU A 23 25.46 6.06 -38.67
N PRO A 24 24.27 6.25 -39.28
CA PRO A 24 24.02 5.85 -40.68
C PRO A 24 24.83 6.65 -41.71
N ASP A 25 25.36 7.80 -41.30
CA ASP A 25 26.08 8.78 -42.11
C ASP A 25 27.60 8.79 -41.82
N ASN A 26 28.11 7.72 -41.19
CA ASN A 26 29.54 7.48 -41.02
C ASN A 26 30.16 7.04 -42.35
N HIS A 27 31.34 7.56 -42.68
CA HIS A 27 32.10 7.16 -43.86
C HIS A 27 33.37 6.38 -43.47
N GLN A 28 33.74 5.38 -44.27
CA GLN A 28 34.96 4.60 -44.04
C GLN A 28 36.25 5.41 -44.17
N SER A 29 36.21 6.52 -44.91
CA SER A 29 37.31 7.47 -45.08
C SER A 29 37.54 8.37 -43.87
N ASP A 30 36.62 8.40 -42.90
CA ASP A 30 36.73 9.27 -41.74
C ASP A 30 37.84 8.79 -40.80
N GLU A 31 38.71 9.70 -40.36
CA GLU A 31 39.88 9.35 -39.55
C GLU A 31 39.57 9.27 -38.05
N TYR A 32 38.74 10.18 -37.54
CA TYR A 32 38.45 10.30 -36.11
C TYR A 32 37.10 9.69 -35.75
N VAL A 33 37.00 9.16 -34.54
CA VAL A 33 35.84 8.39 -34.08
C VAL A 33 35.48 8.76 -32.65
N TYR A 34 34.23 9.15 -32.44
CA TYR A 34 33.67 9.55 -31.16
C TYR A 34 32.55 8.58 -30.73
N GLU A 35 32.50 8.24 -29.46
CA GLU A 35 31.40 7.50 -28.84
C GLU A 35 30.44 8.48 -28.15
N ILE A 36 29.18 8.50 -28.59
CA ILE A 36 28.12 9.36 -28.05
C ILE A 36 27.17 8.51 -27.23
N ILE A 37 26.96 8.87 -25.97
CA ILE A 37 26.12 8.11 -25.03
C ILE A 37 25.04 9.02 -24.50
N VAL A 38 23.80 8.68 -24.82
CA VAL A 38 22.63 9.47 -24.51
C VAL A 38 21.87 8.81 -23.36
N PHE A 39 21.69 9.55 -22.26
CA PHE A 39 20.96 9.09 -21.09
C PHE A 39 19.56 9.71 -21.07
N THR A 40 18.54 8.88 -21.28
CA THR A 40 17.14 9.29 -21.18
C THR A 40 16.64 9.11 -19.74
N GLY A 41 15.91 10.08 -19.19
CA GLY A 41 15.47 10.00 -17.79
C GLY A 41 14.43 8.90 -17.52
N LEU A 42 14.24 8.56 -16.24
CA LEU A 42 13.22 7.60 -15.79
C LEU A 42 11.88 8.26 -15.41
N ARG A 43 11.72 9.57 -15.62
CA ARG A 43 10.43 10.24 -15.37
C ARG A 43 9.33 9.54 -16.19
N LYS A 44 8.10 9.58 -15.70
CA LYS A 44 6.97 8.98 -16.43
C LYS A 44 6.90 9.61 -17.82
N ASP A 45 6.80 8.78 -18.85
CA ASP A 45 6.76 9.20 -20.24
C ASP A 45 7.98 10.02 -20.70
N ALA A 46 9.18 9.67 -20.21
CA ALA A 46 10.42 10.35 -20.55
C ALA A 46 11.06 9.91 -21.88
N GLY A 47 10.59 8.81 -22.48
CA GLY A 47 11.16 8.29 -23.72
C GLY A 47 10.44 8.81 -24.95
N THR A 48 11.17 8.91 -26.07
CA THR A 48 10.64 9.44 -27.33
C THR A 48 10.79 8.46 -28.48
N ASN A 49 9.85 8.55 -29.43
CA ASN A 49 9.95 7.92 -30.75
C ASN A 49 10.10 8.98 -31.86
N SER A 50 10.27 10.25 -31.50
CA SER A 50 10.53 11.33 -32.46
C SER A 50 11.95 11.20 -33.01
N ASN A 51 12.19 11.68 -34.22
CA ASN A 51 13.54 11.71 -34.78
C ASN A 51 14.34 12.79 -34.06
N VAL A 52 15.50 12.41 -33.52
CA VAL A 52 16.38 13.31 -32.77
C VAL A 52 17.62 13.62 -33.59
N HIS A 53 17.86 14.91 -33.76
CA HIS A 53 18.95 15.44 -34.55
C HIS A 53 19.88 16.26 -33.67
N PHE A 54 21.16 16.32 -34.02
CA PHE A 54 22.14 17.09 -33.28
C PHE A 54 23.26 17.64 -34.15
N VAL A 55 23.96 18.63 -33.61
CA VAL A 55 25.19 19.22 -34.14
C VAL A 55 26.16 19.43 -32.97
N ILE A 56 27.40 18.97 -33.12
CA ILE A 56 28.47 19.17 -32.14
C ILE A 56 29.38 20.30 -32.63
N TYR A 57 29.69 21.22 -31.72
CA TYR A 57 30.63 22.32 -31.95
C TYR A 57 31.87 22.08 -31.10
N GLY A 58 33.01 21.89 -31.77
CA GLY A 58 34.33 21.83 -31.15
C GLY A 58 35.10 23.14 -31.28
N GLU A 59 36.34 23.16 -30.80
CA GLU A 59 37.27 24.28 -30.99
C GLU A 59 37.78 24.36 -32.44
N GLU A 60 37.99 23.23 -33.09
CA GLU A 60 38.62 23.17 -34.42
C GLU A 60 37.60 23.04 -35.55
N ASN A 61 36.56 22.23 -35.35
CA ASN A 61 35.57 21.92 -36.37
C ASN A 61 34.16 21.76 -35.76
N GLU A 62 33.15 21.79 -36.63
CA GLU A 62 31.75 21.49 -36.29
C GLU A 62 31.25 20.31 -37.13
N THR A 63 30.33 19.52 -36.59
CA THR A 63 29.69 18.45 -37.36
C THR A 63 28.56 19.00 -38.22
N HIS A 64 28.19 18.27 -39.28
CA HIS A 64 26.91 18.47 -39.94
C HIS A 64 25.73 18.02 -39.05
N VAL A 65 24.50 18.20 -39.53
CA VAL A 65 23.31 17.68 -38.86
C VAL A 65 23.34 16.15 -38.89
N ARG A 66 23.57 15.56 -37.73
CA ARG A 66 23.59 14.10 -37.53
C ARG A 66 22.24 13.67 -36.92
N THR A 67 21.84 12.43 -37.16
CA THR A 67 20.58 11.87 -36.62
C THR A 67 20.88 10.67 -35.73
N LEU A 68 20.32 10.66 -34.53
CA LEU A 68 20.35 9.48 -33.67
C LEU A 68 19.35 8.47 -34.21
N ALA A 69 19.86 7.39 -34.81
CA ALA A 69 19.03 6.35 -35.39
C ALA A 69 19.64 4.97 -35.12
N ASP A 70 18.76 3.97 -34.95
CA ASP A 70 19.15 2.57 -34.93
C ASP A 70 18.16 1.74 -35.75
N PRO A 71 18.63 0.92 -36.71
CA PRO A 71 17.75 0.13 -37.57
C PRO A 71 17.11 -1.09 -36.88
N HIS A 72 17.62 -1.52 -35.73
CA HIS A 72 17.24 -2.77 -35.07
C HIS A 72 16.63 -2.57 -33.68
N ARG A 73 17.09 -1.57 -32.91
CA ARG A 73 16.63 -1.32 -31.54
C ARG A 73 15.83 -0.04 -31.42
N LYS A 74 14.85 -0.03 -30.50
CA LYS A 74 14.17 1.20 -30.10
C LYS A 74 15.06 2.00 -29.17
N ILE A 75 15.56 3.14 -29.66
CA ILE A 75 16.42 4.06 -28.92
C ILE A 75 15.60 5.10 -28.13
N LEU A 76 16.28 5.81 -27.23
CA LEU A 76 15.78 6.97 -26.48
C LEU A 76 14.53 6.68 -25.65
N GLN A 77 14.42 5.44 -25.17
CA GLN A 77 13.29 4.99 -24.37
C GLN A 77 13.46 5.41 -22.90
N ARG A 78 12.37 5.41 -22.13
CA ARG A 78 12.37 5.78 -20.71
C ARG A 78 13.43 5.01 -19.90
N GLY A 79 14.34 5.73 -19.25
CA GLY A 79 15.45 5.16 -18.48
C GLY A 79 16.48 4.41 -19.33
N GLY A 80 16.44 4.60 -20.65
CA GLY A 80 17.37 4.00 -21.60
C GLY A 80 18.72 4.72 -21.60
N VAL A 81 19.76 3.94 -21.88
CA VAL A 81 21.11 4.40 -22.16
C VAL A 81 21.46 3.89 -23.55
N ASP A 82 21.61 4.82 -24.48
CA ASP A 82 21.83 4.50 -25.89
C ASP A 82 23.19 5.03 -26.32
N ALA A 83 24.04 4.13 -26.84
CA ALA A 83 25.37 4.48 -27.32
C ALA A 83 25.43 4.44 -28.84
N PHE A 84 26.14 5.41 -29.42
CA PHE A 84 26.32 5.57 -30.86
C PHE A 84 27.79 5.83 -31.15
N VAL A 85 28.27 5.38 -32.32
CA VAL A 85 29.61 5.71 -32.82
C VAL A 85 29.46 6.66 -33.98
N MET A 86 30.11 7.82 -33.88
CA MET A 86 30.17 8.83 -34.93
C MET A 86 31.59 8.92 -35.46
N SER A 87 31.76 8.83 -36.78
CA SER A 87 33.04 9.12 -37.44
C SER A 87 33.03 10.51 -38.06
N VAL A 88 34.18 11.17 -38.05
CA VAL A 88 34.37 12.49 -38.66
C VAL A 88 35.72 12.57 -39.39
N PRO A 89 35.80 13.34 -40.49
CA PRO A 89 36.99 13.41 -41.31
C PRO A 89 38.17 14.13 -40.63
N LYS A 90 37.88 15.07 -39.72
CA LYS A 90 38.88 15.84 -38.96
C LYS A 90 38.50 15.88 -37.50
N THR A 91 39.49 16.02 -36.62
CA THR A 91 39.28 16.21 -35.18
C THR A 91 38.38 17.41 -34.88
N LEU A 92 37.54 17.27 -33.86
CA LEU A 92 36.72 18.38 -33.34
C LEU A 92 37.48 19.21 -32.29
N GLY A 93 38.63 18.72 -31.79
CA GLY A 93 39.33 19.31 -30.65
C GLY A 93 38.49 19.25 -29.37
N LEU A 94 38.69 20.20 -28.46
CA LEU A 94 37.88 20.30 -27.24
C LEU A 94 36.43 20.65 -27.58
N LEU A 95 35.48 19.87 -27.05
CA LEU A 95 34.07 20.09 -27.35
C LEU A 95 33.49 21.25 -26.52
N ASN A 96 32.87 22.21 -27.20
CA ASN A 96 32.31 23.41 -26.58
C ASN A 96 30.84 23.26 -26.23
N CYS A 97 30.01 22.87 -27.20
CA CYS A 97 28.58 22.67 -27.00
C CYS A 97 27.99 21.67 -28.00
N ILE A 98 26.85 21.10 -27.64
CA ILE A 98 26.01 20.29 -28.52
C ILE A 98 24.65 20.94 -28.66
N ARG A 99 24.21 21.14 -29.89
CA ARG A 99 22.83 21.53 -30.20
C ARG A 99 22.03 20.29 -30.52
N ILE A 100 20.90 20.09 -29.85
CA ILE A 100 20.07 18.89 -30.00
C ILE A 100 18.59 19.27 -30.05
N TRP A 101 17.82 18.61 -30.92
CA TRP A 101 16.38 18.83 -31.08
C TRP A 101 15.67 17.58 -31.60
N HIS A 102 14.34 17.58 -31.55
CA HIS A 102 13.51 16.54 -32.16
C HIS A 102 12.39 17.15 -33.01
N ASP A 103 11.80 16.32 -33.88
CA ASP A 103 10.74 16.71 -34.82
C ASP A 103 9.31 16.57 -34.26
N ASN A 104 9.17 16.11 -33.01
CA ASN A 104 7.89 15.85 -32.32
C ASN A 104 6.93 14.92 -33.10
N THR A 105 7.45 14.05 -33.97
CA THR A 105 6.66 13.10 -34.77
C THR A 105 6.15 11.89 -33.97
N GLY A 106 6.69 11.67 -32.77
CA GLY A 106 6.25 10.58 -31.90
C GLY A 106 4.77 10.70 -31.52
N GLU A 107 4.09 9.57 -31.33
CA GLU A 107 2.68 9.56 -30.95
C GLU A 107 2.49 9.74 -29.44
N GLY A 108 1.48 10.52 -29.07
CA GLY A 108 1.03 10.67 -27.69
C GLY A 108 2.16 11.08 -26.74
N SER A 109 2.45 10.24 -25.75
CA SER A 109 3.47 10.58 -24.75
C SER A 109 4.91 10.35 -25.24
N SER A 110 5.08 9.67 -26.38
CA SER A 110 6.36 9.42 -27.04
C SER A 110 6.77 10.53 -28.00
N SER A 111 6.00 11.62 -28.11
CA SER A 111 6.44 12.85 -28.76
C SER A 111 7.46 13.61 -27.88
N SER A 112 7.27 13.48 -26.56
CA SER A 112 8.02 14.18 -25.52
C SER A 112 9.24 13.38 -25.08
N TRP A 113 10.33 14.08 -24.79
CA TRP A 113 11.59 13.45 -24.36
C TRP A 113 12.16 14.14 -23.14
N PHE A 114 12.61 13.38 -22.15
CA PHE A 114 13.37 13.94 -21.04
C PHE A 114 14.83 13.50 -21.15
N LEU A 115 15.67 14.41 -21.64
CA LEU A 115 17.11 14.19 -21.75
C LEU A 115 17.79 14.49 -20.41
N LYS A 116 18.43 13.47 -19.81
CA LYS A 116 19.17 13.59 -18.55
C LYS A 116 20.51 14.29 -18.79
N TYR A 117 21.39 13.65 -19.56
CA TYR A 117 22.67 14.18 -20.01
C TYR A 117 23.21 13.37 -21.19
N ILE A 118 24.21 13.90 -21.89
CA ILE A 118 24.95 13.24 -22.96
C ILE A 118 26.42 13.17 -22.54
N ILE A 119 27.07 12.05 -22.78
CA ILE A 119 28.53 11.91 -22.65
C ILE A 119 29.08 11.65 -24.04
N ILE A 120 30.04 12.46 -24.47
CA ILE A 120 30.79 12.22 -25.70
C ILE A 120 32.20 11.86 -25.30
N ARG A 121 32.67 10.73 -25.78
CA ARG A 121 34.03 10.25 -25.58
C ARG A 121 34.78 10.30 -26.90
N ASP A 122 35.96 10.89 -26.88
CA ASP A 122 36.94 10.77 -27.95
C ASP A 122 37.62 9.39 -27.81
N LEU A 123 37.56 8.54 -28.84
CA LEU A 123 38.14 7.19 -28.79
C LEU A 123 39.64 7.17 -29.09
N GLN A 124 40.22 8.30 -29.53
CA GLN A 124 41.64 8.46 -29.75
C GLN A 124 42.35 8.93 -28.48
N THR A 125 41.75 9.86 -27.75
CA THR A 125 42.36 10.46 -26.53
C THR A 125 41.77 9.91 -25.23
N MET A 126 40.66 9.17 -25.32
CA MET A 126 39.87 8.68 -24.18
C MET A 126 39.29 9.79 -23.27
N GLU A 127 39.30 11.05 -23.73
CA GLU A 127 38.71 12.18 -23.03
C GLU A 127 37.17 12.12 -23.06
N LYS A 128 36.53 12.53 -21.96
CA LYS A 128 35.07 12.51 -21.80
C LYS A 128 34.51 13.91 -21.61
N PHE A 129 33.64 14.33 -22.52
CA PHE A 129 32.89 15.58 -22.45
C PHE A 129 31.47 15.30 -21.97
N HIS A 130 31.03 16.01 -20.93
CA HIS A 130 29.70 15.86 -20.35
C HIS A 130 28.81 17.04 -20.73
N PHE A 131 27.58 16.77 -21.16
CA PHE A 131 26.57 17.77 -21.49
C PHE A 131 25.33 17.53 -20.65
N ILE A 132 25.12 18.35 -19.62
CA ILE A 132 24.01 18.19 -18.67
C ILE A 132 22.79 18.93 -19.21
N SER A 133 21.63 18.26 -19.23
CA SER A 133 20.36 18.85 -19.69
C SER A 133 19.33 18.88 -18.57
N GLN A 134 18.89 17.71 -18.09
CA GLN A 134 17.83 17.53 -17.08
C GLN A 134 16.51 18.26 -17.39
N ARG A 135 16.16 18.44 -18.67
CA ARG A 135 14.95 19.15 -19.11
C ARG A 135 14.11 18.35 -20.10
N TRP A 136 12.84 18.75 -20.22
CA TRP A 136 11.90 18.18 -21.18
C TRP A 136 12.02 18.83 -22.55
N PHE A 137 12.27 18.04 -23.57
CA PHE A 137 12.08 18.38 -24.97
C PHE A 137 10.65 17.98 -25.33
N ALA A 138 9.72 18.91 -25.16
CA ALA A 138 8.29 18.65 -25.25
C ALA A 138 7.54 19.95 -25.48
N VAL A 139 6.45 19.89 -26.25
CA VAL A 139 5.60 21.06 -26.52
C VAL A 139 4.67 21.37 -25.35
N GLU A 140 4.30 20.36 -24.56
CA GLU A 140 3.31 20.43 -23.49
C GLU A 140 3.88 20.45 -22.06
N LYS A 141 5.20 20.23 -21.89
CA LYS A 141 5.87 20.17 -20.58
C LYS A 141 6.99 21.21 -20.47
N ASP A 142 7.32 21.58 -19.23
CA ASP A 142 8.45 22.46 -18.90
C ASP A 142 8.35 23.82 -19.60
N ASP A 143 9.33 24.23 -20.40
CA ASP A 143 9.35 25.50 -21.14
C ASP A 143 8.75 25.40 -22.56
N GLY A 144 8.19 24.25 -22.95
CA GLY A 144 7.59 24.05 -24.27
C GLY A 144 8.61 23.94 -25.43
N LYS A 145 9.92 23.88 -25.13
CA LYS A 145 10.98 23.86 -26.16
C LYS A 145 11.37 22.44 -26.54
N ILE A 146 11.46 22.19 -27.85
CA ILE A 146 11.90 20.93 -28.47
C ILE A 146 13.36 20.98 -28.96
N GLU A 147 14.06 22.09 -28.72
CA GLU A 147 15.43 22.37 -29.16
C GLU A 147 16.22 23.05 -28.05
N ARG A 148 17.48 22.62 -27.84
CA ARG A 148 18.40 23.26 -26.89
C ARG A 148 19.85 23.20 -27.37
N ILE A 149 20.64 24.16 -26.90
CA ILE A 149 22.10 24.17 -26.99
C ILE A 149 22.64 23.89 -25.59
N LEU A 150 23.40 22.81 -25.44
CA LEU A 150 23.95 22.35 -24.18
C LEU A 150 25.47 22.61 -24.19
N PRO A 151 26.01 23.47 -23.31
CA PRO A 151 27.44 23.66 -23.20
C PRO A 151 28.12 22.46 -22.52
N ALA A 152 29.41 22.27 -22.78
CA ALA A 152 30.23 21.28 -22.08
C ALA A 152 30.35 21.66 -20.60
N ALA A 153 29.90 20.74 -19.73
CA ALA A 153 29.79 20.95 -18.30
C ALA A 153 31.17 21.17 -17.67
N SER A 154 31.27 22.19 -16.82
CA SER A 154 32.45 22.44 -16.00
C SER A 154 32.58 21.42 -14.86
N GLU A 155 33.78 21.24 -14.31
CA GLU A 155 33.99 20.37 -13.13
C GLU A 155 33.11 20.80 -11.94
N ILE A 156 32.81 22.10 -11.79
CA ILE A 156 31.97 22.63 -10.70
C ILE A 156 30.52 22.13 -10.83
N GLU A 157 29.96 22.17 -12.03
CA GLU A 157 28.59 21.70 -12.30
C GLU A 157 28.46 20.18 -12.13
N LYS A 158 29.52 19.42 -12.42
CA LYS A 158 29.57 17.96 -12.17
C LYS A 158 29.49 17.62 -10.67
N HIS A 159 29.93 18.52 -9.79
CA HIS A 159 30.00 18.31 -8.33
C HIS A 159 28.87 18.98 -7.53
N GLU A 160 27.81 19.46 -8.19
CA GLU A 160 26.65 20.02 -7.50
C GLU A 160 25.97 18.96 -6.61
N PHE A 161 25.73 19.30 -5.34
CA PHE A 161 25.21 18.35 -4.34
C PHE A 161 23.85 17.79 -4.73
N SER A 162 22.93 18.65 -5.20
CA SER A 162 21.58 18.29 -5.59
C SER A 162 21.59 17.23 -6.70
N TYR A 163 22.45 17.42 -7.70
CA TYR A 163 22.66 16.52 -8.81
C TYR A 163 23.28 15.19 -8.37
N LEU A 164 24.38 15.23 -7.60
CA LEU A 164 25.04 14.03 -7.10
C LEU A 164 24.11 13.20 -6.20
N LEU A 165 23.35 13.85 -5.31
CA LEU A 165 22.40 13.20 -4.43
C LEU A 165 21.27 12.54 -5.22
N ALA A 166 20.63 13.27 -6.15
CA ALA A 166 19.54 12.74 -6.96
C ALA A 166 20.01 11.57 -7.84
N LYS A 167 21.17 11.71 -8.49
CA LYS A 167 21.79 10.67 -9.33
C LYS A 167 22.11 9.42 -8.50
N ARG A 168 22.76 9.57 -7.35
CA ARG A 168 23.17 8.45 -6.49
C ARG A 168 21.97 7.74 -5.86
N THR A 169 21.01 8.50 -5.34
CA THR A 169 19.79 7.96 -4.73
C THR A 169 19.01 7.13 -5.75
N TYR A 170 18.82 7.67 -6.96
CA TYR A 170 18.16 6.97 -8.05
C TYR A 170 18.86 5.66 -8.42
N HIS A 171 20.16 5.71 -8.69
CA HIS A 171 20.93 4.52 -9.06
C HIS A 171 20.86 3.47 -7.94
N SER A 172 21.00 3.90 -6.69
CA SER A 172 20.94 3.02 -5.50
C SER A 172 19.54 2.43 -5.28
N ILE A 173 18.47 3.15 -5.56
CA ILE A 173 17.10 2.60 -5.57
C ILE A 173 16.95 1.56 -6.69
N SER A 174 17.42 1.86 -7.90
CA SER A 174 17.27 0.96 -9.04
C SER A 174 18.10 -0.33 -8.95
N ASP A 175 19.23 -0.29 -8.23
CA ASP A 175 20.14 -1.41 -8.08
C ASP A 175 20.03 -2.12 -6.72
N SER A 176 19.97 -1.37 -5.62
CA SER A 176 20.12 -1.88 -4.26
C SER A 176 18.83 -2.04 -3.48
N HIS A 177 17.72 -1.42 -3.91
CA HIS A 177 16.41 -1.67 -3.32
C HIS A 177 15.82 -2.98 -3.83
N LEU A 178 16.08 -4.11 -3.19
CA LEU A 178 15.82 -5.45 -3.73
C LEU A 178 14.45 -5.60 -4.42
N TRP A 179 13.36 -5.16 -3.79
CA TRP A 179 11.99 -5.19 -4.33
C TRP A 179 11.77 -4.28 -5.55
N PHE A 180 12.03 -2.97 -5.42
CA PHE A 180 11.83 -2.02 -6.51
C PHE A 180 12.74 -2.30 -7.71
N SER A 181 13.94 -2.80 -7.42
CA SER A 181 14.96 -3.17 -8.38
C SER A 181 14.52 -4.31 -9.34
N ILE A 182 13.47 -5.08 -9.00
CA ILE A 182 12.85 -6.05 -9.93
C ILE A 182 12.15 -5.34 -11.09
N PHE A 183 11.60 -4.15 -10.84
CA PHE A 183 10.85 -3.38 -11.83
C PHE A 183 11.73 -2.33 -12.53
N SER A 184 12.71 -1.77 -11.83
CA SER A 184 13.53 -0.66 -12.33
C SER A 184 15.01 -0.97 -12.55
N ARG A 185 15.45 -2.24 -12.57
CA ARG A 185 16.87 -2.61 -12.84
C ARG A 185 17.39 -1.87 -14.09
N PRO A 186 18.60 -1.26 -14.03
CA PRO A 186 19.27 -0.72 -15.22
C PRO A 186 19.74 -1.85 -16.14
N PRO A 187 19.63 -1.70 -17.47
CA PRO A 187 19.84 -2.80 -18.42
C PRO A 187 21.27 -3.37 -18.38
N SER A 188 22.28 -2.54 -18.10
CA SER A 188 23.71 -2.89 -18.01
C SER A 188 24.06 -3.86 -16.88
N ASN A 189 23.21 -3.96 -15.86
CA ASN A 189 23.59 -4.57 -14.59
C ASN A 189 23.55 -6.09 -14.61
N LYS A 190 24.67 -6.76 -14.35
CA LYS A 190 24.77 -8.23 -14.46
C LYS A 190 23.85 -9.00 -13.50
N PHE A 191 23.39 -8.38 -12.40
CA PHE A 191 22.44 -8.98 -11.46
C PHE A 191 21.00 -8.90 -11.99
N THR A 192 20.51 -10.02 -12.54
CA THR A 192 19.24 -10.13 -13.30
C THR A 192 17.98 -9.95 -12.43
N ARG A 193 16.84 -9.59 -13.04
CA ARG A 193 15.55 -9.49 -12.34
C ARG A 193 15.09 -10.83 -11.80
N VAL A 194 15.37 -11.94 -12.50
CA VAL A 194 15.06 -13.29 -12.00
C VAL A 194 15.81 -13.59 -10.70
N GLN A 195 17.11 -13.29 -10.64
CA GLN A 195 17.91 -13.47 -9.43
C GLN A 195 17.44 -12.55 -8.29
N ARG A 196 17.06 -11.30 -8.60
CA ARG A 196 16.45 -10.37 -7.64
C ARG A 196 15.13 -10.92 -7.08
N CYS A 197 14.28 -11.45 -7.95
CA CYS A 197 13.02 -12.10 -7.57
C CYS A 197 13.26 -13.31 -6.65
N THR A 198 14.29 -14.12 -6.92
CA THR A 198 14.63 -15.24 -6.03
C THR A 198 15.13 -14.77 -4.67
N CYS A 199 15.96 -13.72 -4.62
CA CYS A 199 16.39 -13.14 -3.35
C CYS A 199 15.22 -12.56 -2.54
N CYS A 200 14.27 -11.88 -3.19
CA CYS A 200 13.04 -11.39 -2.55
C CYS A 200 12.21 -12.52 -1.97
N PHE A 201 12.11 -13.64 -2.70
CA PHE A 201 11.39 -14.82 -2.24
C PHE A 201 12.05 -15.43 -1.00
N VAL A 202 13.38 -15.58 -1.01
CA VAL A 202 14.13 -16.05 0.18
C VAL A 202 13.95 -15.11 1.35
N LEU A 203 14.08 -13.78 1.14
CA LEU A 203 13.90 -12.78 2.19
C LEU A 203 12.50 -12.89 2.82
N PHE A 204 11.46 -13.03 2.01
CA PHE A 204 10.08 -13.18 2.49
C PHE A 204 9.92 -14.42 3.37
N PHE A 205 10.37 -15.59 2.93
CA PHE A 205 10.24 -16.84 3.71
C PHE A 205 11.10 -16.82 4.98
N VAL A 206 12.33 -16.31 4.91
CA VAL A 206 13.18 -16.19 6.09
C VAL A 206 12.60 -15.18 7.09
N SER A 207 12.02 -14.08 6.62
CA SER A 207 11.34 -13.09 7.47
C SER A 207 10.11 -13.70 8.14
N MET A 208 9.29 -14.47 7.41
CA MET A 208 8.17 -15.22 8.01
C MET A 208 8.62 -16.22 9.06
N PHE A 209 9.69 -16.98 8.77
CA PHE A 209 10.26 -17.95 9.70
C PHE A 209 10.79 -17.27 10.98
N LEU A 210 11.54 -16.17 10.85
CA LEU A 210 12.03 -15.43 12.00
C LEU A 210 10.88 -14.76 12.77
N ASN A 211 9.81 -14.36 12.09
CA ASN A 211 8.63 -13.76 12.72
C ASN A 211 7.88 -14.78 13.57
N ILE A 212 7.62 -15.99 13.04
CA ILE A 212 6.95 -17.04 13.82
C ILE A 212 7.80 -17.48 15.02
N MET A 213 9.12 -17.56 14.84
CA MET A 213 10.05 -17.90 15.93
C MET A 213 10.10 -16.84 17.02
N TYR A 214 10.15 -15.57 16.64
CA TYR A 214 10.16 -14.46 17.60
C TYR A 214 8.82 -14.30 18.31
N TYR A 215 7.70 -14.54 17.62
CA TYR A 215 6.37 -14.46 18.21
C TYR A 215 6.22 -15.43 19.39
N ASP A 216 6.70 -16.67 19.26
CA ASP A 216 6.71 -17.67 20.33
C ASP A 216 7.53 -17.21 21.56
N LEU A 217 8.74 -16.69 21.33
CA LEU A 217 9.60 -16.11 22.38
C LEU A 217 8.93 -14.93 23.10
N SER A 218 8.26 -14.05 22.34
CA SER A 218 7.63 -12.85 22.90
C SER A 218 6.41 -13.17 23.76
N ASN A 219 5.64 -14.20 23.40
CA ASN A 219 4.49 -14.66 24.19
C ASN A 219 4.95 -15.31 25.50
N GLN A 220 6.04 -16.08 25.47
CA GLN A 220 6.66 -16.63 26.67
C GLN A 220 7.25 -15.56 27.59
N ALA A 221 7.75 -14.45 27.04
CA ALA A 221 8.25 -13.32 27.83
C ALA A 221 7.13 -12.45 28.41
N LYS A 222 6.01 -12.29 27.70
CA LYS A 222 4.84 -11.51 28.14
C LYS A 222 4.02 -12.18 29.23
N SER A 223 4.00 -13.52 29.32
CA SER A 223 3.38 -14.19 30.47
C SER A 223 4.02 -13.79 31.80
N ASN A 224 5.22 -13.21 31.76
CA ASN A 224 5.98 -12.82 32.95
C ASN A 224 5.89 -11.33 33.28
N ASN A 225 5.37 -10.46 32.39
CA ASN A 225 5.26 -9.01 32.63
C ASN A 225 3.96 -8.44 32.03
N SER A 226 2.99 -8.13 32.88
CA SER A 226 1.75 -7.46 32.53
C SER A 226 1.96 -5.97 32.27
N THR A 227 2.12 -5.58 31.01
CA THR A 227 2.03 -4.16 30.61
C THR A 227 0.95 -3.96 29.55
N ASN A 228 0.05 -3.02 29.84
CA ASN A 228 -1.06 -2.65 28.97
C ASN A 228 -0.52 -2.10 27.64
N SER A 229 -0.75 -2.84 26.56
CA SER A 229 -0.43 -2.38 25.22
C SER A 229 -1.65 -1.71 24.60
N ALA A 230 -1.47 -0.52 24.05
CA ALA A 230 -2.49 0.18 23.31
C ALA A 230 -2.83 -0.61 22.03
N SER A 231 -4.03 -1.20 22.00
CA SER A 231 -4.61 -1.87 20.84
C SER A 231 -5.52 -0.89 20.11
N LEU A 232 -5.32 -0.75 18.81
CA LEU A 232 -6.23 -0.03 17.93
C LEU A 232 -7.08 -1.08 17.22
N SER A 233 -8.38 -1.13 17.51
CA SER A 233 -9.32 -2.06 16.87
C SER A 233 -9.87 -1.45 15.58
N ALA A 234 -9.65 -2.12 14.45
CA ALA A 234 -10.28 -1.81 13.18
C ALA A 234 -11.06 -3.05 12.72
N GLY A 235 -12.32 -3.16 13.15
CA GLY A 235 -13.15 -4.35 12.89
C GLY A 235 -12.67 -5.58 13.66
N SER A 236 -12.68 -6.76 13.02
CA SER A 236 -12.20 -8.02 13.59
C SER A 236 -10.66 -8.09 13.74
N LEU A 237 -9.93 -7.10 13.24
CA LEU A 237 -8.47 -7.05 13.31
C LEU A 237 -8.04 -6.09 14.43
N GLN A 238 -7.47 -6.66 15.49
CA GLN A 238 -6.83 -5.89 16.56
C GLN A 238 -5.37 -5.61 16.18
N ILE A 239 -5.06 -4.37 15.81
CA ILE A 239 -3.70 -3.96 15.47
C ILE A 239 -3.00 -3.53 16.76
N ASN A 240 -1.98 -4.30 17.17
CA ASN A 240 -1.15 -3.96 18.32
C ASN A 240 0.15 -3.29 17.85
N SER A 241 0.46 -2.11 18.38
CA SER A 241 1.70 -1.38 18.07
C SER A 241 2.97 -2.20 18.32
N GLN A 242 2.96 -3.10 19.29
CA GLN A 242 4.07 -4.02 19.56
C GLN A 242 4.29 -5.01 18.41
N GLN A 243 3.24 -5.49 17.74
CA GLN A 243 3.37 -6.42 16.62
C GLN A 243 4.08 -5.79 15.42
N ILE A 244 3.91 -4.48 15.24
CA ILE A 244 4.60 -3.69 14.20
C ILE A 244 6.10 -3.59 14.54
N ILE A 245 6.45 -3.30 15.79
CA ILE A 245 7.86 -3.22 16.23
C ILE A 245 8.56 -4.57 16.05
N ILE A 246 7.89 -5.66 16.42
CA ILE A 246 8.39 -7.03 16.23
C ILE A 246 8.67 -7.30 14.74
N GLY A 247 7.73 -6.95 13.87
CA GLY A 247 7.90 -7.09 12.42
C GLY A 247 9.13 -6.36 11.89
N ILE A 248 9.39 -5.14 12.40
CA ILE A 248 10.57 -4.34 12.01
C ILE A 248 11.89 -4.98 12.50
N ILE A 249 11.95 -5.44 13.74
CA ILE A 249 13.15 -6.07 14.32
C ILE A 249 13.48 -7.36 13.56
N VAL A 250 12.47 -8.20 13.33
CA VAL A 250 12.62 -9.47 12.60
C VAL A 250 13.18 -9.23 11.19
N GLU A 251 12.67 -8.22 10.49
CA GLU A 251 13.12 -7.89 9.15
C GLU A 251 14.60 -7.46 9.13
N PHE A 252 15.06 -6.74 10.17
CA PHE A 252 16.47 -6.38 10.30
C PHE A 252 17.38 -7.62 10.38
N PHE A 253 16.95 -8.67 11.08
CA PHE A 253 17.71 -9.93 11.14
C PHE A 253 17.60 -10.75 9.86
N ALA A 254 16.42 -10.79 9.23
CA ALA A 254 16.20 -11.47 7.94
C ALA A 254 17.09 -10.91 6.82
N PHE A 255 17.50 -9.66 6.96
CA PHE A 255 18.37 -8.98 6.01
C PHE A 255 19.77 -9.63 5.89
N ILE A 256 20.34 -10.19 6.96
CA ILE A 256 21.70 -10.75 6.98
C ILE A 256 21.87 -11.91 5.98
N PRO A 257 21.07 -13.00 6.03
CA PRO A 257 21.18 -14.07 5.03
C PRO A 257 20.83 -13.59 3.62
N SER A 258 19.90 -12.65 3.48
CA SER A 258 19.55 -12.08 2.18
C SER A 258 20.72 -11.32 1.54
N LEU A 259 21.52 -10.62 2.34
CA LEU A 259 22.71 -9.90 1.87
C LEU A 259 23.77 -10.84 1.31
N LEU A 260 24.02 -11.97 1.98
CA LEU A 260 25.00 -12.95 1.53
C LEU A 260 24.65 -13.48 0.13
N ILE A 261 23.37 -13.82 -0.08
CA ILE A 261 22.88 -14.31 -1.38
C ILE A 261 22.97 -13.22 -2.45
N VAL A 262 22.60 -11.98 -2.12
CA VAL A 262 22.71 -10.84 -3.05
C VAL A 262 24.16 -10.58 -3.46
N GLN A 263 25.11 -10.60 -2.51
CA GLN A 263 26.53 -10.42 -2.81
C GLN A 263 27.09 -11.56 -3.68
N LEU A 264 26.64 -12.79 -3.46
CA LEU A 264 27.02 -13.92 -4.29
C LEU A 264 26.56 -13.71 -5.74
N PHE A 265 25.27 -13.40 -5.96
CA PHE A 265 24.74 -13.16 -7.30
C PHE A 265 25.36 -11.95 -8.01
N ARG A 266 25.58 -10.84 -7.29
CA ARG A 266 26.20 -9.62 -7.86
C ARG A 266 27.63 -9.84 -8.36
N ARG A 267 28.37 -10.78 -7.77
CA ARG A 267 29.77 -11.05 -8.10
C ARG A 267 29.96 -12.19 -9.11
N LEU A 268 28.89 -12.80 -9.62
CA LEU A 268 28.99 -13.88 -10.62
C LEU A 268 29.46 -13.35 -11.98
N ARG A 269 30.42 -14.06 -12.59
CA ARG A 269 30.81 -13.83 -14.00
C ARG A 269 29.86 -14.54 -14.97
N SER A 270 29.67 -13.94 -16.15
CA SER A 270 29.00 -14.59 -17.29
C SER A 270 29.83 -15.79 -17.80
N ARG A 271 29.14 -16.83 -18.28
CA ARG A 271 29.76 -18.04 -18.84
C ARG A 271 30.46 -17.78 -20.19
N GLN A 272 29.97 -16.82 -20.98
CA GLN A 272 30.54 -16.47 -22.29
C GLN A 272 31.17 -15.08 -22.25
N LYS A 273 32.40 -14.97 -22.76
CA LYS A 273 33.02 -13.69 -23.12
C LYS A 273 32.42 -13.26 -24.46
N GLN A 274 31.37 -12.45 -24.45
CA GLN A 274 30.88 -11.81 -25.67
C GLN A 274 31.79 -10.63 -26.01
N LEU A 275 32.13 -10.47 -27.29
CA LEU A 275 32.83 -9.29 -27.79
C LEU A 275 32.01 -8.04 -27.43
N SER A 276 32.67 -7.00 -26.93
CA SER A 276 31.98 -5.77 -26.51
C SER A 276 31.16 -5.16 -27.66
N PRO A 277 29.94 -4.66 -27.41
CA PRO A 277 29.13 -4.01 -28.43
C PRO A 277 29.84 -2.87 -29.17
N LEU A 278 30.70 -2.11 -28.48
CA LEU A 278 31.49 -1.05 -29.11
C LEU A 278 32.47 -1.63 -30.14
N HIS A 279 33.12 -2.75 -29.83
CA HIS A 279 34.05 -3.40 -30.76
C HIS A 279 33.31 -3.88 -32.01
N GLN A 280 32.09 -4.42 -31.86
CA GLN A 280 31.27 -4.84 -33.00
C GLN A 280 30.86 -3.64 -33.87
N ALA A 281 30.55 -2.50 -33.26
CA ALA A 281 30.23 -1.26 -33.99
C ALA A 281 31.46 -0.70 -34.71
N LEU A 282 32.62 -0.66 -34.05
CA LEU A 282 33.88 -0.21 -34.64
C LEU A 282 34.32 -1.10 -35.79
N TYR A 283 34.19 -2.42 -35.67
CA TYR A 283 34.50 -3.37 -36.74
C TYR A 283 33.70 -3.08 -38.02
N LYS A 284 32.43 -2.67 -37.89
CA LYS A 284 31.60 -2.29 -39.04
C LYS A 284 32.07 -1.00 -39.74
N ILE A 285 32.67 -0.07 -38.99
CA ILE A 285 33.14 1.23 -39.53
C ILE A 285 34.55 1.08 -40.10
N LYS A 286 35.46 0.44 -39.36
CA LYS A 286 36.89 0.31 -39.71
C LYS A 286 37.36 -1.15 -39.57
N PRO A 287 37.20 -1.98 -40.61
CA PRO A 287 37.57 -3.39 -40.55
C PRO A 287 39.09 -3.63 -40.38
N HIS A 288 39.94 -2.68 -40.78
CA HIS A 288 41.40 -2.80 -40.70
C HIS A 288 41.99 -2.64 -39.29
N LEU A 289 41.24 -2.11 -38.32
CA LEU A 289 41.67 -1.92 -36.93
C LEU A 289 41.67 -3.22 -36.10
N GLN A 290 41.34 -4.36 -36.72
CA GLN A 290 41.15 -5.64 -36.04
C GLN A 290 42.38 -6.13 -35.25
N SER A 291 43.60 -5.86 -35.72
CA SER A 291 44.84 -6.30 -35.05
C SER A 291 45.18 -5.51 -33.79
N GLN A 292 44.90 -4.20 -33.74
CA GLN A 292 45.12 -3.37 -32.54
C GLN A 292 44.10 -3.67 -31.44
N ILE A 293 42.84 -3.84 -31.83
CA ILE A 293 41.72 -4.11 -30.90
C ILE A 293 41.91 -5.44 -30.12
N ASP A 294 42.44 -6.48 -30.77
CA ASP A 294 42.70 -7.78 -30.12
C ASP A 294 43.86 -7.74 -29.08
N VAL A 295 44.79 -6.79 -29.23
CA VAL A 295 45.94 -6.61 -28.32
C VAL A 295 45.51 -5.91 -27.02
N ASP A 296 44.66 -4.89 -27.09
CA ASP A 296 44.18 -4.16 -25.90
C ASP A 296 43.26 -5.00 -25.01
N GLN A 297 42.49 -5.93 -25.60
CA GLN A 297 41.73 -6.91 -24.83
C GLN A 297 42.60 -7.78 -23.91
N LYS A 298 43.84 -8.10 -24.32
CA LYS A 298 44.77 -8.87 -23.47
C LYS A 298 45.33 -8.03 -22.32
N LYS A 299 45.52 -6.72 -22.53
CA LYS A 299 46.09 -5.78 -21.54
C LYS A 299 45.10 -5.42 -20.43
N ASN A 300 43.83 -5.16 -20.77
CA ASN A 300 42.79 -4.75 -19.81
C ASN A 300 42.33 -5.86 -18.84
N ASN A 301 42.56 -7.14 -19.18
CA ASN A 301 42.26 -8.27 -18.28
C ASN A 301 43.07 -8.28 -16.96
N ARG A 302 44.08 -7.41 -16.80
CA ARG A 302 44.94 -7.36 -15.61
C ARG A 302 44.39 -6.57 -14.41
N LYS A 303 43.29 -5.81 -14.57
CA LYS A 303 42.61 -5.14 -13.45
C LYS A 303 41.30 -5.87 -13.16
N SER A 304 41.25 -6.76 -12.18
CA SER A 304 39.96 -7.35 -11.78
C SER A 304 39.71 -7.32 -10.28
N SER A 305 38.62 -6.66 -9.91
CA SER A 305 37.89 -6.84 -8.65
C SER A 305 37.61 -8.32 -8.35
N LEU A 306 37.50 -8.67 -7.07
CA LEU A 306 37.15 -10.02 -6.60
C LEU A 306 35.77 -10.47 -7.17
N THR A 307 35.78 -11.42 -8.10
CA THR A 307 34.57 -11.93 -8.78
C THR A 307 34.55 -13.45 -8.78
N PHE A 308 33.36 -14.06 -8.71
CA PHE A 308 33.17 -15.50 -8.65
C PHE A 308 33.03 -16.14 -10.04
N PRO A 309 33.50 -17.40 -10.20
CA PRO A 309 33.25 -18.20 -11.39
C PRO A 309 31.75 -18.40 -11.69
N TRP A 310 31.40 -18.68 -12.95
CA TRP A 310 30.00 -18.85 -13.36
C TRP A 310 29.30 -20.01 -12.62
N TRP A 311 30.01 -21.09 -12.28
CA TRP A 311 29.44 -22.29 -11.64
C TRP A 311 28.92 -22.03 -10.21
N CYS A 312 29.37 -20.95 -9.55
CA CYS A 312 28.84 -20.52 -8.26
C CYS A 312 27.34 -20.15 -8.33
N ILE A 313 26.75 -20.01 -9.52
CA ILE A 313 25.31 -19.86 -9.70
C ILE A 313 24.52 -21.06 -9.14
N PHE A 314 25.05 -22.28 -9.25
CA PHE A 314 24.39 -23.48 -8.72
C PHE A 314 24.41 -23.50 -7.19
N ILE A 315 25.53 -23.07 -6.59
CA ILE A 315 25.62 -22.90 -5.13
C ILE A 315 24.61 -21.85 -4.66
N ALA A 316 24.51 -20.72 -5.36
CA ALA A 316 23.59 -19.65 -4.99
C ALA A 316 22.13 -20.13 -4.95
N TYR A 317 21.68 -20.82 -6.00
CA TYR A 317 20.34 -21.39 -6.03
C TYR A 317 20.15 -22.54 -5.04
N GLY A 318 21.16 -23.38 -4.82
CA GLY A 318 21.14 -24.42 -3.79
C GLY A 318 20.90 -23.85 -2.39
N LEU A 319 21.63 -22.79 -2.02
CA LEU A 319 21.42 -22.07 -0.76
C LEU A 319 20.01 -21.47 -0.66
N CYS A 320 19.49 -20.90 -1.75
CA CYS A 320 18.12 -20.37 -1.77
C CYS A 320 17.08 -21.46 -1.48
N ILE A 321 17.23 -22.64 -2.09
CA ILE A 321 16.33 -23.79 -1.88
C ILE A 321 16.41 -24.27 -0.43
N ILE A 322 17.62 -24.36 0.14
CA ILE A 322 17.81 -24.77 1.54
C ILE A 322 17.12 -23.78 2.49
N PHE A 323 17.37 -22.47 2.34
CA PHE A 323 16.77 -21.46 3.21
C PHE A 323 15.24 -21.47 3.13
N VAL A 324 14.67 -21.56 1.93
CA VAL A 324 13.22 -21.62 1.74
C VAL A 324 12.64 -22.92 2.30
N GLY A 325 13.27 -24.06 2.02
CA GLY A 325 12.83 -25.38 2.50
C GLY A 325 12.81 -25.44 4.02
N LEU A 326 13.89 -25.01 4.68
CA LEU A 326 13.95 -24.92 6.14
C LEU A 326 12.87 -23.98 6.68
N SER A 327 12.71 -22.80 6.09
CA SER A 327 11.69 -21.83 6.52
C SER A 327 10.28 -22.42 6.42
N ILE A 328 9.92 -23.07 5.31
CA ILE A 328 8.61 -23.71 5.11
C ILE A 328 8.37 -24.81 6.15
N LEU A 329 9.36 -25.68 6.39
CA LEU A 329 9.23 -26.76 7.37
C LEU A 329 8.92 -26.21 8.77
N PHE A 330 9.66 -25.18 9.22
CA PHE A 330 9.42 -24.58 10.53
C PHE A 330 8.11 -23.79 10.60
N ILE A 331 7.72 -23.09 9.53
CA ILE A 331 6.44 -22.37 9.45
C ILE A 331 5.28 -23.35 9.56
N ILE A 332 5.32 -24.49 8.86
CA ILE A 332 4.26 -25.51 8.94
C ILE A 332 4.24 -26.14 10.34
N ALA A 333 5.41 -26.55 10.85
CA ALA A 333 5.50 -27.21 12.15
C ALA A 333 4.93 -26.32 13.28
N ARG A 334 5.28 -25.04 13.31
CA ARG A 334 4.77 -24.09 14.32
C ARG A 334 3.39 -23.54 14.00
N GLY A 335 3.05 -23.42 12.72
CA GLY A 335 1.73 -22.94 12.29
C GLY A 335 0.59 -23.86 12.72
N ILE A 336 0.83 -25.18 12.76
CA ILE A 336 -0.15 -26.17 13.26
C ILE A 336 -0.43 -26.00 14.76
N GLU A 337 0.53 -25.50 15.54
CA GLU A 337 0.37 -25.25 16.98
C GLU A 337 -0.46 -23.98 17.27
N PHE A 338 -0.62 -23.08 16.30
CA PHE A 338 -1.29 -21.80 16.51
C PHE A 338 -2.81 -21.92 16.31
N GLY A 339 -3.58 -21.52 17.33
CA GLY A 339 -5.02 -21.30 17.20
C GLY A 339 -5.36 -20.04 16.38
N ASP A 340 -6.63 -19.83 16.09
CA ASP A 340 -7.11 -18.78 15.17
C ASP A 340 -6.63 -17.37 15.54
N GLU A 341 -6.75 -16.99 16.82
CA GLU A 341 -6.37 -15.64 17.27
C GLU A 341 -4.85 -15.37 17.11
N LYS A 342 -4.02 -16.35 17.48
CA LYS A 342 -2.56 -16.24 17.33
C LYS A 342 -2.15 -16.17 15.87
N THR A 343 -2.80 -16.95 15.03
CA THR A 343 -2.57 -16.96 13.57
C THR A 343 -2.91 -15.61 12.95
N GLN A 344 -4.04 -15.00 13.33
CA GLN A 344 -4.42 -13.67 12.85
C GLN A 344 -3.41 -12.60 13.27
N GLN A 345 -2.99 -12.59 14.55
CA GLN A 345 -2.00 -11.63 15.05
C GLN A 345 -0.63 -11.79 14.40
N TRP A 346 -0.19 -13.04 14.21
CA TRP A 346 1.05 -13.36 13.51
C TRP A 346 1.02 -12.86 12.06
N LEU A 347 -0.09 -13.09 11.33
CA LEU A 347 -0.25 -12.62 9.96
C LEU A 347 -0.17 -11.08 9.87
N ILE A 348 -0.80 -10.37 10.82
CA ILE A 348 -0.71 -8.90 10.90
C ILE A 348 0.73 -8.45 11.13
N SER A 349 1.48 -9.12 12.02
CA SER A 349 2.89 -8.79 12.27
C SER A 349 3.76 -8.99 11.01
N ILE A 350 3.53 -10.07 10.26
CA ILE A 350 4.24 -10.30 8.99
C ILE A 350 3.91 -9.21 7.97
N LEU A 351 2.63 -8.93 7.74
CA LEU A 351 2.21 -7.96 6.72
C LEU A 351 2.72 -6.56 7.07
N SER A 352 2.59 -6.14 8.32
CA SER A 352 3.09 -4.84 8.77
C SER A 352 4.62 -4.74 8.70
N GLY A 353 5.36 -5.77 9.10
CA GLY A 353 6.82 -5.83 8.98
C GLY A 353 7.29 -5.76 7.52
N PHE A 354 6.66 -6.54 6.64
CA PHE A 354 6.96 -6.58 5.21
C PHE A 354 6.72 -5.22 4.53
N PHE A 355 5.56 -4.60 4.73
CA PHE A 355 5.27 -3.30 4.13
C PHE A 355 6.13 -2.18 4.76
N SER A 356 6.42 -2.27 6.05
CA SER A 356 7.36 -1.34 6.70
C SER A 356 8.76 -1.41 6.07
N SER A 357 9.20 -2.61 5.69
CA SER A 357 10.51 -2.80 5.07
C SER A 357 10.60 -2.20 3.67
N ILE A 358 9.56 -2.39 2.86
CA ILE A 358 9.49 -1.89 1.49
C ILE A 358 9.36 -0.37 1.45
N PHE A 359 8.45 0.20 2.25
CA PHE A 359 8.10 1.63 2.14
C PHE A 359 8.96 2.54 3.00
N PHE A 360 9.56 2.05 4.08
CA PHE A 360 10.30 2.88 5.03
C PHE A 360 11.76 2.46 5.19
N SER A 361 12.02 1.23 5.65
CA SER A 361 13.38 0.79 6.01
C SER A 361 14.37 0.85 4.83
N GLN A 362 14.01 0.26 3.69
CA GLN A 362 14.89 0.24 2.50
C GLN A 362 15.12 1.64 1.92
N PRO A 363 14.10 2.49 1.70
CA PRO A 363 14.28 3.87 1.24
C PRO A 363 15.14 4.73 2.18
N ILE A 364 14.92 4.66 3.51
CA ILE A 364 15.69 5.42 4.51
C ILE A 364 17.18 5.07 4.42
N LYS A 365 17.51 3.77 4.35
CA LYS A 365 18.89 3.30 4.19
C LYS A 365 19.54 3.82 2.91
N ILE A 366 18.80 3.83 1.79
CA ILE A 366 19.35 4.28 0.51
C ILE A 366 19.61 5.79 0.54
N LEU A 367 18.66 6.55 1.09
CA LEU A 367 18.80 7.99 1.24
C LEU A 367 19.99 8.33 2.14
N SER A 368 20.16 7.65 3.28
CA SER A 368 21.28 7.91 4.20
C SER A 368 22.63 7.62 3.55
N LEU A 369 22.78 6.48 2.86
CA LEU A 369 24.01 6.15 2.13
C LEU A 369 24.30 7.13 0.99
N ALA A 370 23.27 7.60 0.29
CA ALA A 370 23.42 8.58 -0.78
C ALA A 370 23.83 9.96 -0.23
N ILE A 371 23.27 10.40 0.90
CA ILE A 371 23.65 11.64 1.59
C ILE A 371 25.10 11.57 2.07
N ILE A 372 25.51 10.48 2.73
CA ILE A 372 26.88 10.28 3.19
C ILE A 372 27.85 10.39 2.00
N PHE A 373 27.55 9.71 0.89
CA PHE A 373 28.37 9.79 -0.30
C PHE A 373 28.42 11.22 -0.89
N ALA A 374 27.27 11.89 -1.02
CA ALA A 374 27.21 13.23 -1.58
C ALA A 374 27.93 14.28 -0.71
N CYS A 375 27.96 14.10 0.61
CA CYS A 375 28.68 14.95 1.54
C CYS A 375 30.19 14.68 1.56
N PHE A 376 30.60 13.40 1.64
CA PHE A 376 32.00 13.03 1.95
C PHE A 376 32.81 12.56 0.72
N CYS A 377 32.18 12.11 -0.36
CA CYS A 377 32.85 11.56 -1.56
C CYS A 377 32.79 12.51 -2.77
N ARG A 378 32.62 13.81 -2.53
CA ARG A 378 32.35 14.84 -3.54
C ARG A 378 33.45 15.03 -4.59
N ARG A 379 34.66 14.52 -4.36
CA ARG A 379 35.86 14.71 -5.19
C ARG A 379 36.18 13.53 -6.13
N SER A 380 35.40 12.46 -6.09
CA SER A 380 35.59 11.33 -7.01
C SER A 380 34.91 11.66 -8.35
N ASN A 381 35.68 11.60 -9.43
CA ASN A 381 35.18 11.64 -10.82
C ASN A 381 34.56 10.30 -11.26
N ASP A 382 34.22 9.41 -10.32
CA ASP A 382 33.62 8.10 -10.61
C ASP A 382 32.13 8.25 -10.92
N ASP A 383 31.87 8.56 -12.19
CA ASP A 383 30.53 8.58 -12.74
C ASP A 383 30.02 7.14 -12.94
N TYR A 384 29.67 6.44 -11.84
CA TYR A 384 29.37 4.99 -11.78
C TYR A 384 28.39 4.51 -12.86
N GLU A 385 27.31 5.23 -13.11
CA GLU A 385 26.30 4.87 -14.12
C GLU A 385 26.89 4.90 -15.55
N ALA A 386 27.77 5.87 -15.82
CA ALA A 386 28.50 5.93 -17.07
C ALA A 386 29.60 4.87 -17.11
N ASN A 387 30.39 4.73 -16.04
CA ASN A 387 31.48 3.76 -15.94
C ASN A 387 30.98 2.30 -16.03
N GLU A 388 29.79 1.97 -15.50
CA GLU A 388 29.21 0.63 -15.66
C GLU A 388 28.92 0.29 -17.13
N PHE A 389 28.49 1.27 -17.91
CA PHE A 389 28.26 1.12 -19.36
C PHE A 389 29.59 1.14 -20.13
N LEU A 390 30.51 2.00 -19.71
CA LEU A 390 31.74 2.34 -20.39
C LEU A 390 32.91 1.38 -20.16
N ASP A 391 33.04 0.82 -18.96
CA ASP A 391 34.11 -0.14 -18.63
C ASP A 391 33.95 -1.45 -19.39
N ASN A 392 32.72 -1.85 -19.72
CA ASN A 392 32.48 -3.00 -20.58
C ASN A 392 32.87 -2.72 -22.05
N ASN A 393 33.13 -1.46 -22.43
CA ASN A 393 33.34 -1.00 -23.80
C ASN A 393 34.68 -0.26 -24.01
N GLN A 394 35.69 -0.39 -23.13
CA GLN A 394 36.95 0.33 -23.36
C GLN A 394 37.68 -0.19 -24.62
N VAL A 395 37.88 0.71 -25.59
CA VAL A 395 38.73 0.56 -26.78
C VAL A 395 39.53 1.85 -26.91
N ASP A 396 40.86 1.72 -27.01
CA ASP A 396 41.78 2.84 -27.19
C ASP A 396 42.32 2.79 -28.62
N LEU A 397 42.06 3.82 -29.42
CA LEU A 397 42.59 3.92 -30.77
C LEU A 397 43.84 4.80 -30.71
N ASN A 398 45.01 4.20 -30.46
CA ASN A 398 46.28 4.93 -30.45
C ASN A 398 46.42 5.77 -31.73
N ASN A 399 46.53 7.09 -31.55
CA ASN A 399 47.05 8.01 -32.56
C ASN A 399 48.51 8.32 -32.22
N ASP A 400 49.43 8.18 -33.18
CA ASP A 400 50.86 8.46 -33.03
C ASP A 400 51.19 9.98 -32.98
N GLU A 401 50.24 10.83 -32.58
CA GLU A 401 50.47 12.28 -32.44
C GLU A 401 50.15 12.76 -31.02
N GLU A 402 51.19 13.19 -30.31
CA GLU A 402 51.14 13.80 -28.99
C GLU A 402 50.57 15.23 -29.09
N TYR A 403 49.25 15.37 -28.91
CA TYR A 403 48.60 16.69 -28.88
C TYR A 403 48.87 17.37 -27.53
N VAL A 404 49.76 18.37 -27.56
CA VAL A 404 50.04 19.25 -26.43
C VAL A 404 48.83 20.17 -26.19
N HIS A 405 47.92 19.77 -25.28
CA HIS A 405 46.91 20.68 -24.74
C HIS A 405 47.59 21.74 -23.86
N SER A 406 48.10 22.81 -24.49
CA SER A 406 48.43 24.03 -23.75
C SER A 406 47.14 24.64 -23.20
N ASN A 407 47.13 25.01 -21.92
CA ASN A 407 46.07 25.72 -21.19
C ASN A 407 45.67 27.05 -21.88
N LYS A 408 45.03 27.00 -23.04
CA LYS A 408 44.40 28.16 -23.67
C LYS A 408 43.06 28.38 -23.00
N LYS A 409 42.88 29.58 -22.46
CA LYS A 409 41.62 30.06 -21.88
C LYS A 409 40.50 29.82 -22.90
N ARG A 410 39.40 29.17 -22.47
CA ARG A 410 38.13 29.02 -23.20
C ARG A 410 37.85 30.30 -23.99
N SER A 411 37.95 30.24 -25.32
CA SER A 411 37.64 31.38 -26.17
C SER A 411 36.13 31.64 -26.15
N LEU A 412 35.75 32.91 -26.23
CA LEU A 412 34.37 33.36 -26.12
C LEU A 412 33.58 32.89 -27.37
N PHE A 413 32.64 31.97 -27.13
CA PHE A 413 31.78 31.35 -28.14
C PHE A 413 31.08 32.40 -29.00
N THR A 414 31.39 32.43 -30.30
CA THR A 414 30.64 33.24 -31.28
C THR A 414 29.50 32.40 -31.85
N TYR A 415 28.27 32.70 -31.43
CA TYR A 415 27.06 32.05 -31.92
C TYR A 415 26.96 32.17 -33.45
N ARG A 416 27.07 31.05 -34.18
CA ARG A 416 26.69 30.98 -35.60
C ARG A 416 25.19 30.68 -35.71
N PRO A 417 24.44 31.39 -36.56
CA PRO A 417 23.03 31.10 -36.76
C PRO A 417 22.86 29.70 -37.37
N PRO A 418 21.83 28.97 -36.95
CA PRO A 418 21.68 27.56 -37.31
C PRO A 418 21.32 27.34 -38.79
N VAL A 419 21.89 26.29 -39.38
CA VAL A 419 21.45 25.72 -40.66
C VAL A 419 20.01 25.23 -40.54
N ARG A 420 19.15 25.52 -41.54
CA ARG A 420 17.74 25.10 -41.59
C ARG A 420 17.63 23.57 -41.56
N ALA A 421 17.30 23.00 -40.42
CA ALA A 421 16.80 21.64 -40.29
C ALA A 421 15.26 21.65 -40.33
N ASN A 422 14.65 20.48 -40.57
CA ASN A 422 13.20 20.25 -40.45
C ASN A 422 12.73 20.64 -39.05
N ARG A 423 12.29 21.89 -38.90
CA ARG A 423 11.87 22.50 -37.63
C ARG A 423 10.38 22.77 -37.72
N LEU A 424 9.65 22.41 -36.67
CA LEU A 424 8.25 22.82 -36.53
C LEU A 424 8.18 24.35 -36.42
N ASN A 425 7.26 24.94 -37.18
CA ASN A 425 6.95 26.36 -37.08
C ASN A 425 6.33 26.68 -35.71
N GLU A 426 6.42 27.93 -35.28
CA GLU A 426 5.89 28.35 -33.97
C GLU A 426 4.38 28.09 -33.85
N SER A 427 3.61 28.31 -34.92
CA SER A 427 2.19 27.97 -35.00
C SER A 427 1.92 26.46 -34.89
N GLU A 428 2.77 25.62 -35.49
CA GLU A 428 2.65 24.16 -35.42
C GLU A 428 2.97 23.63 -34.02
N VAL A 429 3.94 24.24 -33.33
CA VAL A 429 4.26 23.93 -31.93
C VAL A 429 3.09 24.26 -31.02
N ILE A 430 2.44 25.42 -31.21
CA ILE A 430 1.27 25.83 -30.43
C ILE A 430 0.10 24.87 -30.68
N TYR A 431 -0.20 24.55 -31.93
CA TYR A 431 -1.25 23.59 -32.28
C TYR A 431 -1.00 22.19 -31.70
N ALA A 432 0.25 21.70 -31.79
CA ALA A 432 0.64 20.42 -31.21
C ALA A 432 0.49 20.43 -29.68
N ARG A 433 0.81 21.54 -29.02
CA ARG A 433 0.63 21.72 -27.58
C ARG A 433 -0.83 21.64 -27.17
N ASP A 434 -1.71 22.39 -27.83
CA ASP A 434 -3.14 22.44 -27.46
C ASP A 434 -3.81 21.08 -27.63
N ARG A 435 -3.56 20.41 -28.76
CA ARG A 435 -4.04 19.05 -29.01
C ARG A 435 -3.55 18.08 -27.92
N ARG A 436 -2.28 18.17 -27.54
CA ARG A 436 -1.69 17.27 -26.54
C ARG A 436 -2.27 17.51 -25.13
N LEU A 437 -2.52 18.75 -24.76
CA LEU A 437 -3.14 19.10 -23.48
C LEU A 437 -4.58 18.56 -23.38
N GLN A 438 -5.35 18.63 -24.46
CA GLN A 438 -6.69 18.03 -24.52
C GLN A 438 -6.65 16.51 -24.32
N GLU A 439 -5.74 15.80 -24.98
CA GLU A 439 -5.56 14.35 -24.80
C GLU A 439 -5.20 13.99 -23.34
N ILE A 440 -4.27 14.73 -22.71
CA ILE A 440 -3.87 14.51 -21.33
C ILE A 440 -5.05 14.71 -20.36
N TYR A 441 -5.86 15.74 -20.60
CA TYR A 441 -7.04 16.03 -19.78
C TYR A 441 -8.08 14.90 -19.86
N MET A 442 -8.40 14.43 -21.08
CA MET A 442 -9.32 13.31 -21.29
C MET A 442 -8.86 12.02 -20.57
N TRP A 443 -7.57 11.67 -20.71
CA TRP A 443 -7.02 10.48 -20.02
C TRP A 443 -6.98 10.62 -18.49
N SER A 444 -6.89 11.84 -17.97
CA SER A 444 -6.97 12.07 -16.53
C SER A 444 -8.36 11.75 -15.99
N ILE A 445 -9.41 12.22 -16.68
CA ILE A 445 -10.81 11.98 -16.33
C ILE A 445 -11.12 10.47 -16.37
N ILE A 446 -10.72 9.77 -17.43
CA ILE A 446 -10.95 8.33 -17.55
C ILE A 446 -10.31 7.57 -16.38
N ARG A 447 -9.05 7.89 -16.04
CA ARG A 447 -8.35 7.26 -14.91
C ARG A 447 -9.02 7.55 -13.57
N GLU A 448 -9.64 8.72 -13.43
CA GLU A 448 -10.40 9.09 -12.25
C GLU A 448 -11.69 8.29 -12.13
N ILE A 449 -12.47 8.17 -13.22
CA ILE A 449 -13.67 7.34 -13.29
C ILE A 449 -13.35 5.88 -12.91
N VAL A 450 -12.28 5.30 -13.46
CA VAL A 450 -11.87 3.91 -13.13
C VAL A 450 -11.53 3.75 -11.64
N ARG A 451 -10.86 4.73 -11.03
CA ARG A 451 -10.56 4.72 -9.59
C ARG A 451 -11.84 4.78 -8.75
N TYR A 452 -12.79 5.63 -9.13
CA TYR A 452 -14.09 5.72 -8.45
C TYR A 452 -14.90 4.44 -8.58
N LEU A 453 -14.94 3.81 -9.76
CA LEU A 453 -15.63 2.54 -9.97
C LEU A 453 -15.04 1.42 -9.12
N TRP A 454 -13.71 1.37 -8.99
CA TRP A 454 -13.04 0.39 -8.13
C TRP A 454 -13.38 0.63 -6.65
N PHE A 455 -13.32 1.88 -6.19
CA PHE A 455 -13.69 2.23 -4.82
C PHE A 455 -15.16 1.91 -4.51
N PHE A 456 -16.08 2.28 -5.40
CA PHE A 456 -17.50 1.99 -5.26
C PHE A 456 -17.78 0.48 -5.22
N SER A 457 -17.08 -0.30 -6.06
CA SER A 457 -17.18 -1.76 -6.04
C SER A 457 -16.72 -2.34 -4.70
N LEU A 458 -15.60 -1.86 -4.15
CA LEU A 458 -15.13 -2.30 -2.83
C LEU A 458 -16.12 -1.95 -1.72
N LEU A 459 -16.66 -0.72 -1.72
CA LEU A 459 -17.66 -0.30 -0.75
C LEU A 459 -18.93 -1.15 -0.85
N SER A 460 -19.35 -1.47 -2.08
CA SER A 460 -20.52 -2.32 -2.34
C SER A 460 -20.28 -3.75 -1.86
N ILE A 461 -19.10 -4.32 -2.09
CA ILE A 461 -18.73 -5.65 -1.59
C ILE A 461 -18.76 -5.64 -0.06
N LEU A 462 -18.09 -4.69 0.59
CA LEU A 462 -18.05 -4.61 2.06
C LEU A 462 -19.45 -4.48 2.66
N THR A 463 -20.27 -3.58 2.12
CA THR A 463 -21.63 -3.39 2.61
C THR A 463 -22.52 -4.61 2.37
N TYR A 464 -22.35 -5.32 1.25
CA TYR A 464 -23.14 -6.51 0.95
C TYR A 464 -22.71 -7.72 1.79
N THR A 465 -21.40 -7.95 1.97
CA THR A 465 -20.89 -9.08 2.78
C THR A 465 -21.29 -9.00 4.24
N HIS A 466 -21.56 -7.78 4.76
CA HIS A 466 -21.95 -7.57 6.14
C HIS A 466 -23.47 -7.57 6.37
N ARG A 467 -24.29 -7.79 5.34
CA ARG A 467 -25.76 -7.91 5.48
C ARG A 467 -26.20 -9.36 5.32
N ASP A 468 -26.85 -9.89 6.36
CA ASP A 468 -27.53 -11.18 6.27
C ASP A 468 -28.88 -11.04 5.57
N LEU A 469 -29.16 -11.95 4.64
CA LEU A 469 -30.40 -12.04 3.87
C LEU A 469 -31.62 -12.30 4.78
N ASN A 470 -31.42 -13.01 5.89
CA ASN A 470 -32.53 -13.46 6.74
C ASN A 470 -32.87 -12.50 7.89
N SER A 471 -32.09 -11.42 8.06
CA SER A 471 -32.27 -10.43 9.13
C SER A 471 -33.71 -9.87 9.20
N PHE A 472 -34.31 -9.56 8.05
CA PHE A 472 -35.70 -9.09 7.97
C PHE A 472 -36.70 -10.14 8.48
N ASN A 473 -36.59 -11.39 8.03
CA ASN A 473 -37.50 -12.47 8.40
C ASN A 473 -37.42 -12.79 9.91
N GLN A 474 -36.22 -12.69 10.49
CA GLN A 474 -36.01 -12.89 11.91
C GLN A 474 -36.75 -11.82 12.75
N VAL A 475 -36.65 -10.54 12.36
CA VAL A 475 -37.33 -9.44 13.04
C VAL A 475 -38.85 -9.55 12.88
N ASP A 476 -39.34 -9.83 11.66
CA ASP A 476 -40.77 -10.00 11.38
C ASP A 476 -41.37 -11.19 12.16
N HIS A 477 -40.63 -12.30 12.26
CA HIS A 477 -41.01 -13.44 13.09
C HIS A 477 -41.15 -13.04 14.56
N LEU A 478 -40.14 -12.41 15.15
CA LEU A 478 -40.17 -12.02 16.57
C LEU A 478 -41.26 -11.01 16.88
N GLN A 479 -41.51 -10.04 15.98
CA GLN A 479 -42.61 -9.09 16.13
C GLN A 479 -43.96 -9.80 16.15
N LYS A 480 -44.22 -10.69 15.18
CA LYS A 480 -45.46 -11.47 15.13
C LYS A 480 -45.59 -12.39 16.35
N TYR A 481 -44.50 -13.03 16.75
CA TYR A 481 -44.46 -14.00 17.84
C TYR A 481 -44.88 -13.40 19.19
N PHE A 482 -44.38 -12.19 19.53
CA PHE A 482 -44.72 -11.53 20.80
C PHE A 482 -45.99 -10.67 20.74
N LEU A 483 -46.36 -10.11 19.57
CA LEU A 483 -47.45 -9.14 19.46
C LEU A 483 -48.76 -9.72 18.87
N ASN A 484 -48.70 -10.78 18.07
CA ASN A 484 -49.83 -11.34 17.32
C ASN A 484 -49.82 -12.87 17.42
N SER A 485 -50.18 -13.37 18.61
CA SER A 485 -50.17 -14.80 18.90
C SER A 485 -51.54 -15.39 18.57
N ARG A 486 -51.67 -15.99 17.39
CA ARG A 486 -52.91 -16.63 16.92
C ARG A 486 -53.43 -17.79 17.80
N GLN A 487 -52.70 -18.19 18.85
CA GLN A 487 -53.02 -19.36 19.67
C GLN A 487 -53.79 -19.06 20.95
N ILE A 488 -53.91 -17.80 21.40
CA ILE A 488 -54.61 -17.44 22.65
C ILE A 488 -55.41 -16.14 22.44
N ASN A 489 -56.61 -16.02 23.00
CA ASN A 489 -57.53 -14.87 22.90
C ASN A 489 -57.01 -13.54 23.51
N SER A 490 -55.70 -13.33 23.62
CA SER A 490 -55.08 -12.14 24.20
C SER A 490 -53.94 -11.62 23.32
N ASP A 491 -54.32 -11.03 22.18
CA ASP A 491 -53.37 -10.29 21.34
C ASP A 491 -52.98 -8.96 22.01
N TYR A 492 -51.70 -8.59 21.92
CA TYR A 492 -51.22 -7.31 22.48
C TYR A 492 -51.93 -6.11 21.83
N THR A 493 -52.29 -6.24 20.55
CA THR A 493 -52.97 -5.19 19.79
C THR A 493 -54.36 -4.81 20.32
N THR A 494 -54.96 -5.66 21.16
CA THR A 494 -56.27 -5.41 21.77
C THR A 494 -56.18 -4.90 23.22
N VAL A 495 -54.97 -4.73 23.76
CA VAL A 495 -54.76 -4.25 25.14
C VAL A 495 -55.15 -2.78 25.24
N SER A 496 -56.13 -2.48 26.10
CA SER A 496 -56.62 -1.11 26.33
C SER A 496 -56.61 -0.70 27.81
N THR A 497 -56.76 -1.67 28.72
CA THR A 497 -56.76 -1.45 30.17
C THR A 497 -55.52 -2.04 30.86
N ILE A 498 -55.26 -1.63 32.10
CA ILE A 498 -54.16 -2.18 32.91
C ILE A 498 -54.39 -3.68 33.15
N ASP A 499 -55.62 -4.11 33.39
CA ASP A 499 -55.95 -5.52 33.59
C ASP A 499 -55.76 -6.35 32.31
N ASP A 500 -56.09 -5.79 31.14
CA ASP A 500 -55.77 -6.44 29.85
C ASP A 500 -54.26 -6.62 29.67
N TYR A 501 -53.47 -5.63 30.09
CA TYR A 501 -52.01 -5.70 30.01
C TYR A 501 -51.44 -6.80 30.91
N TRP A 502 -51.91 -6.91 32.16
CA TRP A 502 -51.51 -7.99 33.06
C TRP A 502 -51.97 -9.37 32.54
N ASN A 503 -53.19 -9.47 32.02
CA ASN A 503 -53.70 -10.69 31.40
C ASN A 503 -52.85 -11.14 30.21
N TRP A 504 -52.44 -10.22 29.34
CA TRP A 504 -51.51 -10.49 28.23
C TRP A 504 -50.14 -10.94 28.76
N LEU A 505 -49.63 -10.25 29.79
CA LEU A 505 -48.30 -10.50 30.32
C LEU A 505 -48.22 -11.89 30.97
N GLU A 506 -49.19 -12.26 31.80
CA GLU A 506 -49.22 -13.53 32.53
C GLU A 506 -49.51 -14.75 31.65
N ASN A 507 -50.44 -14.62 30.70
CA ASN A 507 -50.95 -15.76 29.92
C ASN A 507 -50.31 -15.89 28.54
N SER A 508 -49.77 -14.82 27.95
CA SER A 508 -49.19 -14.85 26.59
C SER A 508 -47.69 -14.61 26.64
N PHE A 509 -47.25 -13.49 27.20
CA PHE A 509 -45.83 -13.10 27.19
C PHE A 509 -44.95 -14.09 27.98
N VAL A 510 -45.33 -14.44 29.22
CA VAL A 510 -44.53 -15.31 30.11
C VAL A 510 -44.40 -16.74 29.56
N GLU A 511 -45.44 -17.24 28.89
CA GLU A 511 -45.39 -18.55 28.26
C GLU A 511 -44.44 -18.56 27.05
N ASN A 512 -44.41 -17.47 26.29
CA ASN A 512 -43.56 -17.33 25.11
C ASN A 512 -42.07 -17.18 25.45
N ILE A 513 -41.71 -16.58 26.60
CA ILE A 513 -40.30 -16.39 26.99
C ILE A 513 -39.62 -17.66 27.56
N ARG A 514 -40.33 -18.79 27.66
CA ARG A 514 -39.76 -20.05 28.17
C ARG A 514 -40.19 -21.23 27.31
N ALA A 515 -39.24 -22.05 26.88
CA ALA A 515 -39.52 -23.30 26.21
C ALA A 515 -40.52 -24.17 27.00
N GLN A 516 -41.68 -24.42 26.42
CA GLN A 516 -42.72 -25.27 27.01
C GLN A 516 -42.43 -26.75 26.74
N GLN A 517 -43.20 -27.60 27.41
CA GLN A 517 -43.20 -29.04 27.15
C GLN A 517 -43.55 -29.33 25.69
N TRP A 518 -43.08 -30.48 25.21
CA TRP A 518 -43.42 -30.97 23.89
C TRP A 518 -44.87 -31.44 23.83
N TYR A 519 -45.42 -31.59 22.62
CA TYR A 519 -46.80 -32.06 22.40
C TYR A 519 -47.06 -33.45 23.00
N ASN A 520 -46.01 -34.24 23.24
CA ASN A 520 -46.04 -35.55 23.88
C ASN A 520 -45.85 -35.48 25.41
N GLY A 521 -45.83 -34.28 26.01
CA GLY A 521 -45.65 -34.07 27.45
C GLY A 521 -44.20 -34.19 27.95
N GLU A 522 -43.23 -34.42 27.06
CA GLU A 522 -41.82 -34.50 27.47
C GLU A 522 -41.24 -33.12 27.79
N ALA A 523 -40.35 -33.07 28.79
CA ALA A 523 -39.64 -31.86 29.15
C ALA A 523 -38.62 -31.45 28.06
N PRO A 524 -38.46 -30.15 27.78
CA PRO A 524 -37.53 -29.66 26.75
C PRO A 524 -36.08 -29.70 27.25
N ARG A 525 -35.47 -30.89 27.25
CA ARG A 525 -34.06 -31.12 27.67
C ARG A 525 -33.10 -30.30 26.80
N ASN A 526 -32.08 -29.70 27.41
CA ASN A 526 -31.06 -28.85 26.78
C ASN A 526 -31.57 -27.56 26.10
N LEU A 527 -32.84 -27.20 26.29
CA LEU A 527 -33.42 -25.93 25.82
C LEU A 527 -33.63 -24.94 26.97
N SER A 528 -32.87 -25.09 28.06
CA SER A 528 -32.89 -24.13 29.17
C SER A 528 -32.36 -22.78 28.68
N GLY A 529 -33.22 -21.77 28.69
CA GLY A 529 -32.93 -20.42 28.20
C GLY A 529 -33.36 -20.15 26.76
N TYR A 530 -33.99 -21.11 26.08
CA TYR A 530 -34.68 -20.84 24.82
C TYR A 530 -36.09 -20.30 25.06
N ILE A 531 -36.57 -19.45 24.15
CA ILE A 531 -37.99 -19.06 24.09
C ILE A 531 -38.82 -20.23 23.56
N ASN A 532 -40.15 -20.12 23.61
CA ASN A 532 -41.03 -21.23 23.26
C ASN A 532 -41.04 -21.58 21.75
N ASP A 533 -40.39 -20.79 20.90
CA ASP A 533 -40.08 -21.17 19.52
C ASP A 533 -39.00 -22.26 19.41
N LYS A 534 -38.27 -22.53 20.50
CA LYS A 534 -37.20 -23.55 20.62
C LYS A 534 -36.00 -23.35 19.69
N THR A 535 -35.88 -22.17 19.08
CA THR A 535 -34.79 -21.79 18.17
C THR A 535 -33.97 -20.62 18.71
N ASN A 536 -34.63 -19.62 19.30
CA ASN A 536 -33.97 -18.43 19.82
C ASN A 536 -33.65 -18.58 21.30
N ARG A 537 -32.41 -18.23 21.68
CA ARG A 537 -31.90 -18.32 23.05
C ARG A 537 -31.76 -16.94 23.69
N PHE A 538 -32.14 -16.79 24.95
CA PHE A 538 -31.86 -15.60 25.73
C PHE A 538 -30.36 -15.44 26.02
N ILE A 539 -29.89 -14.20 25.85
CA ILE A 539 -28.66 -13.73 26.47
C ILE A 539 -29.07 -13.01 27.76
N GLY A 540 -28.82 -13.63 28.91
CA GLY A 540 -29.25 -13.10 30.21
C GLY A 540 -30.72 -13.39 30.51
N TRP A 541 -31.48 -12.35 30.88
CA TRP A 541 -32.90 -12.43 31.21
C TRP A 541 -33.63 -11.22 30.63
N ALA A 542 -34.94 -11.38 30.39
CA ALA A 542 -35.80 -10.25 30.06
C ALA A 542 -35.98 -9.36 31.31
N THR A 543 -36.15 -8.06 31.09
CA THR A 543 -36.42 -7.08 32.14
C THR A 543 -37.67 -6.28 31.80
N MET A 544 -38.49 -6.02 32.80
CA MET A 544 -39.62 -5.10 32.72
C MET A 544 -39.30 -3.89 33.58
N ARG A 545 -39.11 -2.74 32.95
CA ARG A 545 -38.74 -1.49 33.60
C ARG A 545 -39.93 -0.53 33.60
N GLN A 546 -40.15 0.13 34.72
CA GLN A 546 -41.22 1.09 34.90
C GLN A 546 -40.67 2.46 35.27
N LEU A 547 -41.28 3.48 34.68
CA LEU A 547 -41.08 4.89 35.00
C LEU A 547 -42.37 5.49 35.55
N ARG A 548 -42.21 6.23 36.65
CA ARG A 548 -43.30 6.78 37.45
C ARG A 548 -43.02 8.24 37.76
N ILE A 549 -44.08 9.00 38.06
CA ILE A 549 -43.99 10.39 38.48
C ILE A 549 -44.25 10.54 39.98
N LYS A 550 -43.67 11.59 40.57
CA LYS A 550 -43.89 11.94 41.99
C LYS A 550 -45.34 12.34 42.23
N SER A 551 -45.88 11.93 43.38
CA SER A 551 -47.17 12.43 43.85
C SER A 551 -47.02 13.90 44.27
N GLN A 552 -47.73 14.80 43.60
CA GLN A 552 -47.77 16.22 43.96
C GLN A 552 -49.22 16.64 44.22
N LEU A 553 -49.42 17.48 45.25
CA LEU A 553 -50.67 18.18 45.49
C LEU A 553 -50.87 19.20 44.36
N CYS A 554 -52.04 19.24 43.74
CA CYS A 554 -52.37 20.32 42.81
C CYS A 554 -53.68 21.00 43.20
N LEU A 555 -53.79 22.24 42.73
CA LEU A 555 -54.98 23.06 42.87
C LEU A 555 -55.85 22.85 41.63
N ALA A 556 -57.03 22.26 41.80
CA ALA A 556 -58.05 22.22 40.76
C ALA A 556 -59.30 22.91 41.30
N ASN A 557 -59.81 23.92 40.57
CA ASN A 557 -60.99 24.70 40.97
C ASN A 557 -60.98 25.22 42.43
N ASN A 558 -59.83 25.72 42.91
CA ASN A 558 -59.62 26.21 44.29
C ASN A 558 -59.82 25.16 45.41
N GLU A 559 -59.98 23.88 45.08
CA GLU A 559 -59.92 22.78 46.03
C GLU A 559 -58.57 22.05 45.89
N ILE A 560 -57.97 21.69 47.02
CA ILE A 560 -56.72 20.93 47.03
C ILE A 560 -57.08 19.47 46.72
N ILE A 561 -56.75 19.03 45.51
CA ILE A 561 -56.86 17.62 45.15
C ILE A 561 -55.58 16.91 45.60
N LEU A 562 -55.76 15.79 46.31
CA LEU A 562 -54.67 15.01 46.91
C LEU A 562 -53.75 14.34 45.87
N THR A 563 -54.24 14.09 44.65
CA THR A 563 -53.49 13.40 43.59
C THR A 563 -53.71 14.04 42.23
N CYS A 564 -52.62 14.42 41.57
CA CYS A 564 -52.67 15.07 40.27
C CYS A 564 -51.78 14.37 39.25
N GLN A 565 -52.30 14.23 38.04
CA GLN A 565 -51.72 13.41 37.00
C GLN A 565 -51.05 14.32 35.96
N TYR A 566 -49.74 14.52 36.11
CA TYR A 566 -48.93 15.25 35.11
C TYR A 566 -48.42 14.31 34.02
N GLU A 567 -48.05 14.87 32.87
CA GLU A 567 -47.24 14.17 31.87
C GLU A 567 -45.84 13.88 32.43
N TYR A 568 -45.15 12.89 31.86
CA TYR A 568 -43.80 12.54 32.30
C TYR A 568 -42.80 13.65 31.92
N SER A 569 -41.98 14.05 32.88
CA SER A 569 -40.80 14.88 32.66
C SER A 569 -39.63 14.39 33.52
N LEU A 570 -38.40 14.65 33.07
CA LEU A 570 -37.19 14.34 33.84
C LEU A 570 -37.17 15.03 35.23
N SER A 571 -37.88 16.14 35.39
CA SER A 571 -37.95 16.87 36.65
C SER A 571 -38.96 16.29 37.64
N ASN A 572 -40.04 15.66 37.15
CA ASN A 572 -41.10 15.09 37.97
C ASN A 572 -41.01 13.56 38.16
N GLU A 573 -40.02 12.90 37.55
CA GLU A 573 -39.76 11.47 37.73
C GLU A 573 -39.50 11.11 39.20
N ASP A 574 -40.14 10.03 39.64
CA ASP A 574 -39.94 9.48 40.98
C ASP A 574 -38.75 8.52 41.04
N LYS A 575 -37.78 8.87 41.90
CA LYS A 575 -36.51 8.15 42.08
C LYS A 575 -36.36 7.57 43.50
N HIS A 576 -37.44 7.54 44.29
CA HIS A 576 -37.39 6.99 45.64
C HIS A 576 -37.42 5.46 45.65
N SER A 577 -36.96 4.81 46.72
CA SER A 577 -37.03 3.35 46.84
C SER A 577 -38.13 2.99 47.82
N TYR A 578 -39.04 2.12 47.39
CA TYR A 578 -40.22 1.73 48.14
C TYR A 578 -40.15 0.26 48.57
N GLN A 579 -40.98 -0.09 49.55
CA GLN A 579 -41.33 -1.47 49.83
C GLN A 579 -42.51 -1.90 48.94
N PRO A 580 -42.75 -3.22 48.79
CA PRO A 580 -43.85 -3.75 47.98
C PRO A 580 -45.20 -3.07 48.25
N GLY A 581 -45.88 -2.66 47.17
CA GLY A 581 -47.13 -1.89 47.23
C GLY A 581 -46.96 -0.37 47.31
N TRP A 582 -45.78 0.18 46.97
CA TRP A 582 -45.47 1.61 47.05
C TRP A 582 -45.56 2.20 48.46
N LEU A 583 -45.23 1.37 49.47
CA LEU A 583 -45.28 1.72 50.89
C LEU A 583 -43.88 2.04 51.42
N ASN A 584 -43.80 2.83 52.50
CA ASN A 584 -42.53 3.12 53.18
C ASN A 584 -42.08 1.97 54.10
N GLU A 585 -43.04 1.24 54.71
CA GLU A 585 -42.78 0.08 55.57
C GLU A 585 -43.83 -1.01 55.30
N THR A 586 -43.39 -2.27 55.26
CA THR A 586 -44.26 -3.46 55.08
C THR A 586 -43.95 -4.51 56.13
N LYS A 587 -44.98 -5.16 56.67
CA LYS A 587 -44.82 -6.29 57.62
C LYS A 587 -44.75 -7.66 56.94
N GLU A 588 -45.05 -7.72 55.65
CA GLU A 588 -45.08 -8.95 54.87
C GLU A 588 -43.75 -9.22 54.16
N THR A 589 -43.40 -10.50 54.06
CA THR A 589 -42.16 -10.96 53.44
C THR A 589 -42.45 -11.47 52.03
N TYR A 590 -41.97 -10.75 51.01
CA TYR A 590 -42.12 -11.13 49.59
C TYR A 590 -40.85 -11.76 49.04
N SER A 591 -40.95 -12.34 47.84
CA SER A 591 -39.78 -12.86 47.12
C SER A 591 -38.78 -11.75 46.81
N SER A 592 -37.49 -12.08 46.77
CA SER A 592 -36.42 -11.10 46.51
C SER A 592 -36.63 -10.34 45.20
N SER A 593 -37.11 -11.02 44.15
CA SER A 593 -37.42 -10.41 42.84
C SER A 593 -38.55 -9.39 42.90
N VAL A 594 -39.61 -9.67 43.68
CA VAL A 594 -40.72 -8.73 43.89
C VAL A 594 -40.23 -7.54 44.71
N SER A 595 -39.55 -7.77 45.83
CA SER A 595 -39.04 -6.68 46.69
C SER A 595 -38.06 -5.76 45.96
N GLN A 596 -37.15 -6.30 45.15
CA GLN A 596 -36.21 -5.51 44.36
C GLN A 596 -36.90 -4.69 43.26
N SER A 597 -38.07 -5.12 42.79
CA SER A 597 -38.81 -4.40 41.73
C SER A 597 -39.44 -3.07 42.18
N PHE A 598 -39.51 -2.80 43.49
CA PHE A 598 -39.96 -1.52 44.06
C PHE A 598 -38.80 -0.59 44.44
N GLN A 599 -37.55 -1.04 44.24
CA GLN A 599 -36.36 -0.23 44.47
C GLN A 599 -35.94 0.48 43.18
N TYR A 600 -35.67 1.78 43.27
CA TYR A 600 -35.22 2.55 42.12
C TYR A 600 -33.77 2.22 41.78
N LYS A 601 -33.49 1.96 40.50
CA LYS A 601 -32.13 1.77 39.96
C LYS A 601 -31.81 2.89 38.97
N SER A 602 -30.61 3.46 39.08
CA SER A 602 -30.19 4.52 38.15
C SER A 602 -29.80 3.96 36.78
N SER A 603 -29.79 4.82 35.75
CA SER A 603 -29.34 4.44 34.39
C SER A 603 -27.91 3.87 34.38
N LYS A 604 -27.03 4.33 35.29
CA LYS A 604 -25.67 3.80 35.44
C LYS A 604 -25.63 2.40 36.05
N ASP A 605 -26.52 2.12 36.99
CA ASP A 605 -26.60 0.80 37.63
C ASP A 605 -27.17 -0.26 36.67
N LEU A 606 -28.06 0.18 35.77
CA LEU A 606 -28.70 -0.67 34.77
C LEU A 606 -27.94 -0.77 33.44
N ASP A 607 -26.93 0.09 33.22
CA ASP A 607 -26.24 0.26 31.93
C ASP A 607 -27.23 0.45 30.75
N THR A 608 -28.24 1.30 30.95
CA THR A 608 -29.32 1.54 29.98
C THR A 608 -29.35 2.99 29.50
N TYR A 609 -29.69 3.16 28.23
CA TYR A 609 -29.81 4.47 27.58
C TYR A 609 -31.24 5.02 27.68
N THR A 610 -31.36 6.34 27.46
CA THR A 610 -32.64 7.03 27.34
C THR A 610 -33.41 6.49 26.12
N TYR A 611 -34.71 6.24 26.29
CA TYR A 611 -35.58 5.75 25.22
C TYR A 611 -36.51 6.87 24.75
N VAL A 612 -36.60 7.08 23.43
CA VAL A 612 -37.51 8.06 22.83
C VAL A 612 -38.74 7.30 22.34
N GLY A 613 -39.88 7.56 22.98
CA GLY A 613 -41.18 7.04 22.55
C GLY A 613 -42.05 8.12 21.92
N ASP A 614 -43.26 7.76 21.48
CA ASP A 614 -44.16 8.67 20.78
C ASP A 614 -44.65 9.84 21.66
N TYR A 615 -44.82 9.59 22.97
CA TYR A 615 -45.39 10.55 23.92
C TYR A 615 -44.35 11.26 24.81
N GLY A 616 -43.06 10.91 24.68
CA GLY A 616 -42.02 11.51 25.53
C GLY A 616 -40.65 10.83 25.44
N VAL A 617 -39.69 11.45 26.12
CA VAL A 617 -38.32 10.97 26.24
C VAL A 617 -38.12 10.44 27.65
N TYR A 618 -37.83 9.15 27.78
CA TYR A 618 -37.81 8.39 29.02
C TYR A 618 -36.38 8.07 29.46
N GLU A 619 -35.98 8.47 30.68
CA GLU A 619 -34.63 8.21 31.21
C GLU A 619 -34.33 6.69 31.29
N GLY A 620 -33.05 6.30 31.34
CA GLY A 620 -32.65 4.89 31.44
C GLY A 620 -32.93 4.25 32.82
N GLY A 621 -33.08 5.05 33.87
CA GLY A 621 -33.36 4.56 35.23
C GLY A 621 -34.78 4.02 35.42
N GLY A 622 -35.10 3.56 36.62
CA GLY A 622 -36.47 3.19 37.00
C GLY A 622 -36.56 1.98 37.91
N TYR A 623 -37.78 1.47 38.04
CA TYR A 623 -38.11 0.30 38.84
C TYR A 623 -38.12 -0.93 37.94
N VAL A 624 -37.32 -1.95 38.27
CA VAL A 624 -37.06 -3.07 37.35
C VAL A 624 -37.44 -4.40 37.95
N TYR A 625 -38.32 -5.13 37.27
CA TYR A 625 -38.56 -6.55 37.51
C TYR A 625 -37.78 -7.40 36.50
N GLU A 626 -37.06 -8.39 37.00
CA GLU A 626 -36.27 -9.32 36.18
C GLU A 626 -37.03 -10.64 36.03
N PHE A 627 -37.25 -11.10 34.79
CA PHE A 627 -37.93 -12.38 34.52
C PHE A 627 -36.99 -13.57 34.77
N ARG A 628 -36.61 -13.78 36.03
CA ARG A 628 -35.71 -14.85 36.48
C ARG A 628 -36.48 -15.96 37.21
N GLY A 629 -36.16 -17.22 36.88
CA GLY A 629 -36.75 -18.39 37.54
C GLY A 629 -37.57 -19.28 36.61
N ARG A 630 -38.33 -20.20 37.21
CA ARG A 630 -39.23 -21.11 36.49
C ARG A 630 -40.53 -20.40 36.13
N LEU A 631 -41.25 -20.92 35.13
CA LEU A 631 -42.50 -20.32 34.66
C LEU A 631 -43.54 -20.13 35.77
N VAL A 632 -43.72 -21.12 36.65
CA VAL A 632 -44.65 -21.04 37.78
C VAL A 632 -44.28 -19.92 38.76
N ASP A 633 -42.98 -19.75 39.03
CA ASP A 633 -42.49 -18.67 39.91
C ASP A 633 -42.73 -17.30 39.28
N LEU A 634 -42.55 -17.20 37.94
CA LEU A 634 -42.81 -15.96 37.21
C LEU A 634 -44.29 -15.59 37.23
N GLN A 635 -45.19 -16.52 36.93
CA GLN A 635 -46.64 -16.29 36.98
C GLN A 635 -47.10 -15.88 38.38
N SER A 636 -46.64 -16.59 39.42
CA SER A 636 -46.96 -16.26 40.81
C SER A 636 -46.45 -14.85 41.21
N ASN A 637 -45.20 -14.53 40.89
CA ASN A 637 -44.65 -13.19 41.17
C ASN A 637 -45.40 -12.09 40.42
N LEU A 638 -45.81 -12.32 39.17
CA LEU A 638 -46.57 -11.33 38.40
C LEU A 638 -47.96 -11.10 38.95
N SER A 639 -48.67 -12.16 39.35
CA SER A 639 -49.95 -12.03 40.04
C SER A 639 -49.82 -11.26 41.36
N THR A 640 -48.68 -11.44 42.05
CA THR A 640 -48.35 -10.67 43.27
C THR A 640 -48.11 -9.20 42.92
N LEU A 641 -47.38 -8.89 41.85
CA LEU A 641 -47.14 -7.52 41.38
C LEU A 641 -48.42 -6.83 40.92
N HIS A 642 -49.34 -7.56 40.29
CA HIS A 642 -50.67 -7.05 39.92
C HIS A 642 -51.49 -6.71 41.15
N GLN A 643 -51.56 -7.61 42.14
CA GLN A 643 -52.25 -7.36 43.42
C GLN A 643 -51.66 -6.18 44.21
N LEU A 644 -50.35 -6.01 44.16
CA LEU A 644 -49.64 -4.90 44.81
C LEU A 644 -49.73 -3.57 44.03
N GLY A 645 -50.39 -3.55 42.87
CA GLY A 645 -50.50 -2.34 42.05
C GLY A 645 -49.15 -1.85 41.54
N TRP A 646 -48.25 -2.75 41.12
CA TRP A 646 -46.94 -2.35 40.59
C TRP A 646 -47.11 -1.39 39.40
N ILE A 647 -48.13 -1.58 38.57
CA ILE A 647 -48.60 -0.57 37.60
C ILE A 647 -49.85 0.09 38.17
N ASP A 648 -49.80 1.41 38.32
CA ASP A 648 -50.89 2.24 38.84
C ASP A 648 -51.03 3.56 38.05
N ASP A 649 -51.85 4.48 38.56
CA ASP A 649 -52.15 5.77 37.95
C ASP A 649 -50.95 6.73 37.82
N LYS A 650 -49.86 6.49 38.57
CA LYS A 650 -48.60 7.26 38.50
C LYS A 650 -47.62 6.73 37.47
N THR A 651 -47.90 5.57 36.91
CA THR A 651 -47.07 4.94 35.89
C THR A 651 -47.19 5.70 34.58
N ARG A 652 -46.07 5.94 33.89
CA ARG A 652 -46.05 6.65 32.59
C ARG A 652 -45.43 5.87 31.47
N ALA A 653 -44.49 4.96 31.77
CA ALA A 653 -43.96 4.04 30.80
C ALA A 653 -43.61 2.70 31.45
N VAL A 654 -43.91 1.63 30.73
CA VAL A 654 -43.46 0.28 31.02
C VAL A 654 -42.73 -0.23 29.78
N ILE A 655 -41.46 -0.60 29.95
CA ILE A 655 -40.57 -0.99 28.86
C ILE A 655 -40.07 -2.40 29.16
N ILE A 656 -40.41 -3.34 28.28
CA ILE A 656 -39.88 -4.70 28.34
C ILE A 656 -38.69 -4.79 27.37
N GLN A 657 -37.55 -5.26 27.87
CA GLN A 657 -36.34 -5.44 27.09
C GLN A 657 -35.91 -6.91 27.12
N LEU A 658 -35.53 -7.42 25.96
CA LEU A 658 -35.03 -8.78 25.77
C LEU A 658 -33.93 -8.80 24.71
N THR A 659 -32.94 -9.66 24.93
CA THR A 659 -31.85 -9.92 24.00
C THR A 659 -31.84 -11.40 23.65
N LEU A 660 -32.02 -11.69 22.36
CA LEU A 660 -32.09 -13.05 21.83
C LEU A 660 -30.92 -13.30 20.89
N TYR A 661 -30.50 -14.56 20.85
CA TYR A 661 -29.44 -15.08 20.01
C TYR A 661 -29.93 -16.34 19.30
N ASN A 662 -29.83 -16.35 17.97
CA ASN A 662 -30.18 -17.50 17.15
C ASN A 662 -28.91 -18.27 16.75
N PRO A 663 -28.65 -19.47 17.31
CA PRO A 663 -27.47 -20.26 16.98
C PRO A 663 -27.48 -20.83 15.55
N ASN A 664 -28.63 -20.84 14.86
CA ASN A 664 -28.77 -21.46 13.55
C ASN A 664 -28.36 -20.54 12.38
N VAL A 665 -28.15 -19.24 12.64
CA VAL A 665 -27.93 -18.21 11.60
C VAL A 665 -26.48 -17.68 11.62
N GLN A 666 -25.63 -18.18 12.51
CA GLN A 666 -24.26 -17.69 12.68
C GLN A 666 -23.25 -18.32 11.73
#